data_AF-A0A3S4FBP2-F1
#
_entry.id   AF-A0A3S4FBP2-F1
#
_cell.length_a   1.000
_cell.length_b   1.000
_cell.length_c   1.000
_cell.angle_alpha   90.00
_cell.angle_beta   90.00
_cell.angle_gamma   90.00
#
_symmetry.space_group_name_H-M   'P 1'
#
loop_
_entity.id
_entity.type
_entity.pdbx_description
1 polymer ?
#
loop_
_entity_poly.entity_id
_entity_poly.type
_entity_poly.pdbx_seq_one_letter_code
_entity_poly.pdbx_strand_id
1 'polypeptide(L)'
;MNWGDEKAWLTHRHPEALAKAPLGATEMGLIYVNPEGPDHSGEPLSAAAAIRATFGNMGMNDEETVALIAGGHTLGKTHGAAAASHVGADPEAAPIEAQGLGWASSYGSGVGADAITSGLEVVWTQTPTQWSNYFFENLFKYEWVQTRSPAGAIQFEAVDAPDIIPDPFDPSKKRKPTMLVTDLTLRFDPEFEKISRRFLNDPQAFNEAFARAWFKLTHRDMGPKARYIGPEVPKEDLIWQDPLPQPLYQPTQEDIINLKAAIAASGLSISEMVSVAWASASTFRGGDKRGGANGARLALAPQRDWEVNAVAARVLPVLEEIQKTTNKASLADIIVLAGVVGIEQAAAAAGVSISVPFAPGRVDARQDQTDIEMFSLLEPIADGFRNYRARLDVSTTESLLIDKAQQLTLTAPEMTVLVGGMRVLGTNFDGSQNGVFTDRPGVLSTDFFANLLDMRYEWKPTDDANELFEGRDRLTGEVKYTRPAPIWCLVPTPYCARWRKFTRVAMRTRSFVKDFVAAWGESDEPGPFRSVVNLMPDDANAYPAYRLICPPGKKIPRNCGDFSLQADLIPILQEALTVLVGDQQRGVHFIRRCAARHVMNSFTFCAGGFRDGAHFCRNILFNIQLRQRNRQANGMAQRRNGFDFFDRARFPAPVASAYRKRPSHRDNSGAHPESPLNRYESRVLRPDRRFQNRPRSGRCWLR
;
A
#
# COMPACT_ATOMS: atom_id res chain seq x y z
N MET A 1 2.46 4.27 -2.21
CA MET A 1 3.53 4.82 -1.35
C MET A 1 4.28 5.88 -2.11
N ASN A 2 4.32 7.11 -1.58
CA ASN A 2 5.36 8.09 -1.90
C ASN A 2 6.35 8.07 -0.72
N TRP A 3 7.65 7.94 -0.99
CA TRP A 3 8.70 7.92 0.04
C TRP A 3 9.41 9.27 0.20
N GLY A 4 9.03 10.27 -0.60
CA GLY A 4 9.63 11.60 -0.70
C GLY A 4 10.10 11.92 -2.12
N ASP A 5 10.24 13.22 -2.41
CA ASP A 5 10.59 13.74 -3.74
C ASP A 5 12.10 13.93 -3.97
N GLU A 6 12.93 13.41 -3.08
CA GLU A 6 14.38 13.45 -3.21
C GLU A 6 14.86 12.60 -4.40
N LYS A 7 16.07 12.87 -4.88
CA LYS A 7 16.69 12.19 -6.03
C LYS A 7 18.07 11.59 -5.72
N ALA A 8 18.46 11.62 -4.44
CA ALA A 8 19.63 10.96 -3.88
C ALA A 8 19.26 10.36 -2.51
N TRP A 9 19.84 9.19 -2.20
CA TRP A 9 19.73 8.58 -0.88
C TRP A 9 20.31 9.49 0.20
N LEU A 10 19.80 9.36 1.43
CA LEU A 10 20.23 10.09 2.64
C LEU A 10 20.14 11.63 2.54
N THR A 11 19.35 12.15 1.61
CA THR A 11 19.02 13.59 1.58
C THR A 11 18.08 13.92 2.75
N HIS A 12 18.45 14.90 3.57
CA HIS A 12 17.75 15.29 4.81
C HIS A 12 16.47 16.13 4.56
N ARG A 13 15.53 16.01 5.50
CA ARG A 13 14.25 16.72 5.60
C ARG A 13 14.10 17.25 7.03
N HIS A 14 13.98 18.56 7.19
CA HIS A 14 13.80 19.15 8.51
C HIS A 14 12.47 18.73 9.18
N PRO A 15 12.40 18.57 10.52
CA PRO A 15 11.22 18.04 11.21
C PRO A 15 9.92 18.82 10.98
N GLU A 16 10.00 20.13 10.71
CA GLU A 16 8.85 20.99 10.42
C GLU A 16 8.13 20.59 9.12
N ALA A 17 8.84 19.98 8.16
CA ALA A 17 8.25 19.41 6.96
C ALA A 17 7.54 18.08 7.26
N LEU A 18 8.07 17.26 8.18
CA LEU A 18 7.45 16.00 8.60
C LEU A 18 6.19 16.21 9.42
N ALA A 19 6.16 17.22 10.29
CA ALA A 19 5.02 17.58 11.14
C ALA A 19 3.73 17.95 10.37
N LYS A 20 3.78 18.03 9.04
CA LYS A 20 2.63 18.30 8.15
C LYS A 20 2.51 17.31 6.99
N ALA A 21 3.40 16.32 6.89
CA ALA A 21 3.49 15.40 5.76
C ALA A 21 3.26 13.94 6.20
N PRO A 22 2.72 13.06 5.33
CA PRO A 22 2.57 11.63 5.60
C PRO A 22 3.92 10.86 5.48
N LEU A 23 5.04 11.49 5.85
CA LEU A 23 6.39 10.94 5.76
C LEU A 23 6.89 10.54 7.15
N GLY A 24 7.28 9.28 7.30
CA GLY A 24 7.73 8.72 8.58
C GLY A 24 9.24 8.81 8.85
N ALA A 25 10.04 9.49 8.00
CA ALA A 25 11.50 9.53 8.14
C ALA A 25 12.12 10.88 7.74
N THR A 26 13.18 11.31 8.44
CA THR A 26 13.95 12.54 8.13
C THR A 26 14.86 12.43 6.92
N GLU A 27 15.13 11.24 6.40
CA GLU A 27 15.99 11.05 5.23
C GLU A 27 15.35 10.11 4.21
N MET A 28 15.66 10.30 2.93
CA MET A 28 15.34 9.32 1.89
C MET A 28 16.15 8.03 2.12
N GLY A 29 15.47 6.95 2.51
CA GLY A 29 16.06 5.61 2.71
C GLY A 29 16.33 5.22 4.17
N LEU A 30 16.10 6.10 5.15
CA LEU A 30 16.10 5.71 6.57
C LEU A 30 14.69 5.30 7.04
N ILE A 31 14.65 4.57 8.17
CA ILE A 31 13.39 4.06 8.75
C ILE A 31 12.68 5.16 9.56
N TYR A 32 13.43 5.89 10.39
CA TYR A 32 12.93 6.99 11.23
C TYR A 32 13.89 8.19 11.15
N VAL A 33 15.02 8.13 11.86
CA VAL A 33 15.97 9.26 11.98
C VAL A 33 17.41 8.85 11.69
N ASN A 34 18.25 9.85 11.36
CA ASN A 34 19.69 9.72 11.32
C ASN A 34 20.27 9.41 12.73
N PRO A 35 20.99 8.28 12.92
CA PRO A 35 21.58 7.92 14.22
C PRO A 35 22.75 8.82 14.67
N GLU A 36 23.30 9.65 13.77
CA GLU A 36 24.25 10.73 14.07
C GLU A 36 23.56 12.07 14.41
N GLY A 37 22.23 12.06 14.53
CA GLY A 37 21.39 13.25 14.69
C GLY A 37 21.09 13.95 13.34
N PRO A 38 20.12 14.88 13.31
CA PRO A 38 19.82 15.71 12.14
C PRO A 38 21.08 16.36 11.57
N ASP A 39 21.20 16.35 10.24
CA ASP A 39 22.35 16.85 9.46
C ASP A 39 23.74 16.36 9.97
N HIS A 40 23.80 15.17 10.59
CA HIS A 40 25.01 14.61 11.24
C HIS A 40 25.63 15.54 12.30
N SER A 41 24.78 16.27 13.04
CA SER A 41 25.19 17.27 14.04
C SER A 41 25.94 16.69 15.24
N GLY A 42 25.66 15.45 15.64
CA GLY A 42 26.20 14.83 16.87
C GLY A 42 25.53 15.27 18.18
N GLU A 43 24.68 16.30 18.14
CA GLU A 43 24.06 16.92 19.32
C GLU A 43 22.80 16.16 19.77
N PRO A 44 22.80 15.46 20.93
CA PRO A 44 21.71 14.55 21.31
C PRO A 44 20.34 15.23 21.43
N LEU A 45 20.30 16.48 21.91
CA LEU A 45 19.05 17.25 22.04
C LEU A 45 18.40 17.57 20.69
N SER A 46 19.19 17.71 19.61
CA SER A 46 18.66 18.09 18.29
C SER A 46 17.77 17.01 17.67
N ALA A 47 18.03 15.73 17.98
CA ALA A 47 17.29 14.60 17.44
C ALA A 47 15.89 14.44 18.06
N ALA A 48 15.60 15.07 19.21
CA ALA A 48 14.36 14.82 19.95
C ALA A 48 13.08 15.15 19.16
N ALA A 49 13.07 16.29 18.47
CA ALA A 49 11.95 16.69 17.62
C ALA A 49 11.78 15.77 16.40
N ALA A 50 12.90 15.31 15.81
CA ALA A 50 12.90 14.36 14.70
C ALA A 50 12.36 12.98 15.12
N ILE A 51 12.82 12.46 16.27
CA ILE A 51 12.35 11.17 16.84
C ILE A 51 10.85 11.26 17.10
N ARG A 52 10.40 12.28 17.85
CA ARG A 52 9.00 12.46 18.22
C ARG A 52 8.07 12.62 17.01
N ALA A 53 8.49 13.37 15.98
CA ALA A 53 7.72 13.52 14.74
C ALA A 53 7.66 12.22 13.91
N THR A 54 8.78 11.51 13.77
CA THR A 54 8.84 10.28 12.94
C THR A 54 8.13 9.10 13.59
N PHE A 55 8.29 8.90 14.90
CA PHE A 55 7.56 7.89 15.65
C PHE A 55 6.06 8.23 15.75
N GLY A 56 5.71 9.50 15.97
CA GLY A 56 4.33 9.98 15.95
C GLY A 56 3.64 9.76 14.60
N ASN A 57 4.31 10.07 13.49
CA ASN A 57 3.82 9.77 12.13
C ASN A 57 3.69 8.26 11.84
N MET A 58 4.27 7.39 12.67
CA MET A 58 4.05 5.94 12.64
C MET A 58 3.15 5.41 13.79
N GLY A 59 2.43 6.30 14.48
CA GLY A 59 1.46 5.96 15.52
C GLY A 59 2.06 5.49 16.84
N MET A 60 3.24 5.97 17.21
CA MET A 60 3.88 5.72 18.51
C MET A 60 3.99 7.00 19.32
N ASN A 61 3.60 6.96 20.60
CA ASN A 61 3.77 8.07 21.55
C ASN A 61 5.18 8.06 22.20
N ASP A 62 5.49 9.04 23.04
CA ASP A 62 6.78 9.16 23.73
C ASP A 62 7.14 7.93 24.60
N GLU A 63 6.17 7.32 25.28
CA GLU A 63 6.40 6.14 26.12
C GLU A 63 6.73 4.90 25.29
N GLU A 64 5.96 4.67 24.22
CA GLU A 64 6.18 3.60 23.25
C GLU A 64 7.51 3.80 22.51
N THR A 65 7.88 5.04 22.21
CA THR A 65 9.14 5.43 21.55
C THR A 65 10.36 5.11 22.40
N VAL A 66 10.37 5.58 23.66
CA VAL A 66 11.47 5.28 24.61
C VAL A 66 11.56 3.77 24.84
N ALA A 67 10.43 3.09 25.02
CA ALA A 67 10.41 1.64 25.23
C ALA A 67 10.94 0.86 24.03
N LEU A 68 10.55 1.23 22.80
CA LEU A 68 11.01 0.57 21.57
C LEU A 68 12.50 0.76 21.31
N ILE A 69 13.03 1.98 21.48
CA ILE A 69 14.45 2.27 21.24
C ILE A 69 15.31 1.56 22.28
N ALA A 70 15.02 1.75 23.57
CA ALA A 70 15.78 1.11 24.65
C ALA A 70 15.65 -0.42 24.65
N GLY A 71 14.48 -0.96 24.32
CA GLY A 71 14.26 -2.41 24.22
C GLY A 71 14.95 -3.04 23.01
N GLY A 72 14.96 -2.35 21.85
CA GLY A 72 15.76 -2.77 20.70
C GLY A 72 17.26 -2.75 21.02
N HIS A 73 17.76 -1.62 21.53
CA HIS A 73 19.19 -1.40 21.83
C HIS A 73 19.66 -2.06 23.14
N THR A 74 18.80 -2.79 23.85
CA THR A 74 19.23 -3.75 24.88
C THR A 74 19.98 -4.94 24.26
N LEU A 75 19.76 -5.22 22.97
CA LEU A 75 20.26 -6.39 22.25
C LEU A 75 21.14 -6.02 21.03
N GLY A 76 22.08 -6.89 20.69
CA GLY A 76 22.88 -6.81 19.47
C GLY A 76 23.95 -5.71 19.46
N LYS A 77 24.28 -5.24 18.25
CA LYS A 77 25.26 -4.17 17.97
C LYS A 77 25.01 -3.53 16.61
N THR A 78 25.55 -2.32 16.39
CA THR A 78 25.72 -1.75 15.04
C THR A 78 27.00 -2.30 14.39
N HIS A 79 27.23 -2.04 13.09
CA HIS A 79 28.41 -2.55 12.36
C HIS A 79 29.11 -1.47 11.55
N GLY A 80 30.39 -1.24 11.86
CA GLY A 80 31.19 -0.14 11.31
C GLY A 80 32.70 -0.39 11.36
N ALA A 81 33.15 -1.63 11.09
CA ALA A 81 34.54 -2.05 11.26
C ALA A 81 35.58 -1.26 10.45
N ALA A 82 35.18 -0.63 9.34
CA ALA A 82 36.00 0.29 8.55
C ALA A 82 35.14 1.23 7.68
N ALA A 83 35.80 2.12 6.93
CA ALA A 83 35.18 3.11 6.05
C ALA A 83 34.16 2.51 5.06
N ALA A 84 33.01 3.17 4.93
CA ALA A 84 31.91 2.74 4.06
C ALA A 84 32.28 2.65 2.57
N SER A 85 33.40 3.25 2.13
CA SER A 85 33.98 3.08 0.79
C SER A 85 34.35 1.63 0.44
N HIS A 86 34.38 0.72 1.42
CA HIS A 86 34.55 -0.71 1.18
C HIS A 86 33.27 -1.44 0.76
N VAL A 87 32.09 -0.84 0.98
CA VAL A 87 30.78 -1.45 0.75
C VAL A 87 30.37 -1.27 -0.71
N GLY A 88 30.03 -2.37 -1.38
CA GLY A 88 29.54 -2.38 -2.75
C GLY A 88 28.08 -1.92 -2.92
N ALA A 89 27.58 -2.04 -4.14
CA ALA A 89 26.23 -1.66 -4.53
C ALA A 89 25.14 -2.37 -3.70
N ASP A 90 23.99 -1.70 -3.53
CA ASP A 90 22.77 -2.28 -2.94
C ASP A 90 22.19 -3.42 -3.79
N PRO A 91 21.23 -4.23 -3.28
CA PRO A 91 20.73 -5.42 -3.98
C PRO A 91 20.11 -5.19 -5.37
N GLU A 92 19.55 -4.02 -5.66
CA GLU A 92 18.95 -3.72 -6.98
C GLU A 92 20.00 -3.23 -7.99
N ALA A 93 21.13 -2.72 -7.52
CA ALA A 93 22.29 -2.32 -8.33
C ALA A 93 23.44 -3.35 -8.33
N ALA A 94 23.29 -4.48 -7.61
CA ALA A 94 24.29 -5.53 -7.49
C ALA A 94 24.43 -6.38 -8.78
N PRO A 95 25.61 -6.96 -9.05
CA PRO A 95 25.79 -7.94 -10.13
C PRO A 95 24.87 -9.17 -9.97
N ILE A 96 24.43 -9.76 -11.08
CA ILE A 96 23.45 -10.87 -11.08
C ILE A 96 23.95 -12.12 -10.33
N GLU A 97 25.27 -12.33 -10.29
CA GLU A 97 25.94 -13.38 -9.52
C GLU A 97 25.81 -13.21 -7.99
N ALA A 98 25.43 -12.03 -7.48
CA ALA A 98 25.08 -11.81 -6.08
C ALA A 98 23.71 -12.41 -5.69
N GLN A 99 22.91 -12.87 -6.67
CA GLN A 99 21.66 -13.62 -6.45
C GLN A 99 20.63 -12.92 -5.53
N GLY A 100 20.55 -11.59 -5.59
CA GLY A 100 19.63 -10.78 -4.77
C GLY A 100 20.19 -10.35 -3.41
N LEU A 101 21.48 -10.60 -3.15
CA LEU A 101 22.23 -9.94 -2.09
C LEU A 101 22.87 -8.64 -2.61
N GLY A 102 23.24 -7.76 -1.69
CA GLY A 102 23.95 -6.50 -1.96
C GLY A 102 24.85 -6.11 -0.80
N TRP A 103 25.42 -4.91 -0.84
CA TRP A 103 26.35 -4.36 0.16
C TRP A 103 27.59 -5.23 0.43
N ALA A 104 28.04 -5.98 -0.59
CA ALA A 104 29.23 -6.82 -0.49
C ALA A 104 30.46 -5.99 -0.09
N SER A 105 31.05 -6.28 1.06
CA SER A 105 32.19 -5.53 1.58
C SER A 105 33.52 -6.08 1.09
N SER A 106 34.43 -5.18 0.73
CA SER A 106 35.83 -5.46 0.37
C SER A 106 36.80 -5.35 1.55
N TYR A 107 36.32 -5.07 2.77
CA TYR A 107 37.13 -4.97 3.97
C TYR A 107 37.27 -6.31 4.69
N GLY A 108 38.50 -6.76 4.93
CA GLY A 108 38.78 -8.00 5.66
C GLY A 108 38.12 -9.24 5.03
N SER A 109 37.35 -9.98 5.82
CA SER A 109 36.48 -11.07 5.38
C SER A 109 35.11 -10.61 4.82
N GLY A 110 34.80 -9.31 4.91
CA GLY A 110 33.56 -8.68 4.46
C GLY A 110 32.34 -8.91 5.36
N VAL A 111 32.46 -9.73 6.40
CA VAL A 111 31.38 -10.15 7.30
C VAL A 111 31.90 -10.34 8.74
N GLY A 112 31.00 -10.65 9.68
CA GLY A 112 31.39 -10.98 11.05
C GLY A 112 32.12 -9.84 11.76
N ALA A 113 33.38 -10.06 12.15
CA ALA A 113 34.22 -9.05 12.78
C ALA A 113 34.54 -7.87 11.86
N ASP A 114 34.56 -8.09 10.55
CA ASP A 114 34.88 -7.10 9.51
C ASP A 114 33.61 -6.45 8.92
N ALA A 115 32.44 -6.68 9.52
CA ALA A 115 31.17 -6.22 9.00
C ALA A 115 31.03 -4.68 9.05
N ILE A 116 30.44 -4.14 7.98
CA ILE A 116 30.06 -2.74 7.84
C ILE A 116 28.59 -2.72 7.42
N THR A 117 27.76 -1.90 8.07
CA THR A 117 26.34 -1.77 7.72
C THR A 117 25.88 -0.32 7.85
N SER A 118 25.88 0.23 9.07
CA SER A 118 25.57 1.65 9.31
C SER A 118 26.82 2.53 9.37
N GLY A 119 28.01 1.92 9.45
CA GLY A 119 29.26 2.64 9.70
C GLY A 119 29.49 2.98 11.18
N LEU A 120 28.50 2.79 12.04
CA LEU A 120 28.63 2.93 13.50
C LEU A 120 29.11 1.61 14.10
N GLU A 121 29.97 1.65 15.12
CA GLU A 121 30.51 0.46 15.80
C GLU A 121 30.24 0.57 17.31
N VAL A 122 28.97 0.40 17.67
CA VAL A 122 28.39 0.56 19.01
C VAL A 122 27.86 -0.77 19.52
N VAL A 123 28.10 -1.04 20.81
CA VAL A 123 27.56 -2.16 21.58
C VAL A 123 27.10 -1.62 22.95
N TRP A 124 25.81 -1.73 23.23
CA TRP A 124 25.16 -1.02 24.34
C TRP A 124 25.23 -1.71 25.70
N THR A 125 25.20 -3.05 25.72
CA THR A 125 24.99 -3.84 26.96
C THR A 125 26.08 -4.90 27.18
N GLN A 126 26.28 -5.26 28.45
CA GLN A 126 27.21 -6.28 28.91
C GLN A 126 26.78 -7.69 28.49
N THR A 127 25.53 -7.87 28.09
CA THR A 127 24.93 -9.14 27.63
C THR A 127 24.12 -8.95 26.35
N PRO A 128 24.74 -8.67 25.18
CA PRO A 128 24.03 -8.32 23.94
C PRO A 128 23.05 -9.36 23.38
N THR A 129 23.04 -10.58 23.94
CA THR A 129 22.17 -11.70 23.55
C THR A 129 21.13 -12.05 24.63
N GLN A 130 20.99 -11.24 25.68
CA GLN A 130 20.07 -11.49 26.81
C GLN A 130 19.34 -10.20 27.22
N TRP A 131 18.04 -10.32 27.47
CA TRP A 131 17.23 -9.20 27.98
C TRP A 131 17.72 -8.76 29.37
N SER A 132 17.86 -7.46 29.57
CA SER A 132 18.40 -6.84 30.79
C SER A 132 18.01 -5.36 30.86
N ASN A 133 18.15 -4.70 32.02
CA ASN A 133 17.98 -3.24 32.11
C ASN A 133 19.28 -2.46 31.80
N TYR A 134 20.33 -3.15 31.32
CA TYR A 134 21.67 -2.59 31.20
C TYR A 134 21.77 -1.40 30.23
N PHE A 135 20.84 -1.26 29.27
CA PHE A 135 20.76 -0.07 28.42
C PHE A 135 20.57 1.20 29.27
N PHE A 136 19.53 1.23 30.12
CA PHE A 136 19.28 2.38 30.99
C PHE A 136 20.32 2.52 32.10
N GLU A 137 20.81 1.41 32.68
CA GLU A 137 21.89 1.48 33.67
C GLU A 137 23.13 2.16 33.08
N ASN A 138 23.59 1.73 31.89
CA ASN A 138 24.75 2.34 31.25
C ASN A 138 24.45 3.81 30.87
N LEU A 139 23.29 4.10 30.27
CA LEU A 139 22.87 5.44 29.83
C LEU A 139 22.97 6.49 30.94
N PHE A 140 22.53 6.16 32.16
CA PHE A 140 22.50 7.08 33.30
C PHE A 140 23.70 6.98 34.26
N LYS A 141 24.44 5.87 34.27
CA LYS A 141 25.60 5.66 35.17
C LYS A 141 26.87 6.38 34.73
N TYR A 142 27.06 6.53 33.42
CA TYR A 142 28.26 7.10 32.83
C TYR A 142 28.01 8.49 32.26
N GLU A 143 29.04 9.33 32.25
CA GLU A 143 29.09 10.48 31.35
C GLU A 143 29.63 10.04 29.99
N TRP A 144 29.30 10.79 28.94
CA TRP A 144 29.49 10.36 27.56
C TRP A 144 30.35 11.37 26.78
N VAL A 145 31.41 10.89 26.14
CA VAL A 145 32.28 11.70 25.28
C VAL A 145 32.07 11.32 23.82
N GLN A 146 31.90 12.33 22.96
CA GLN A 146 31.74 12.12 21.53
C GLN A 146 33.06 11.61 20.92
N THR A 147 32.97 10.53 20.17
CA THR A 147 34.08 9.89 19.47
C THR A 147 33.70 9.57 18.02
N ARG A 148 34.57 8.86 17.29
CA ARG A 148 34.34 8.45 15.90
C ARG A 148 34.50 6.94 15.76
N SER A 149 33.61 6.32 15.01
CA SER A 149 33.73 4.90 14.62
C SER A 149 34.95 4.67 13.72
N PRO A 150 35.38 3.42 13.50
CA PRO A 150 36.38 3.08 12.47
C PRO A 150 35.97 3.47 11.04
N ALA A 151 34.68 3.72 10.78
CA ALA A 151 34.18 4.26 9.52
C ALA A 151 34.11 5.80 9.48
N GLY A 152 34.31 6.48 10.60
CA GLY A 152 34.22 7.94 10.74
C GLY A 152 32.86 8.48 11.19
N ALA A 153 31.89 7.63 11.56
CA ALA A 153 30.57 8.05 12.04
C ALA A 153 30.62 8.56 13.49
N ILE A 154 29.73 9.49 13.87
CA ILE A 154 29.57 10.02 15.22
C ILE A 154 28.93 8.97 16.13
N GLN A 155 29.63 8.65 17.22
CA GLN A 155 29.08 7.85 18.32
C GLN A 155 29.67 8.34 19.64
N PHE A 156 29.18 7.84 20.77
CA PHE A 156 29.66 8.19 22.10
C PHE A 156 30.30 6.97 22.79
N GLU A 157 31.33 7.24 23.59
CA GLU A 157 31.98 6.30 24.50
C GLU A 157 31.80 6.77 25.95
N ALA A 158 31.66 5.83 26.88
CA ALA A 158 31.54 6.14 28.31
C ALA A 158 32.88 6.61 28.92
N VAL A 159 32.85 7.79 29.53
CA VAL A 159 33.98 8.41 30.25
C VAL A 159 34.34 7.58 31.47
N ASP A 160 35.64 7.35 31.66
CA ASP A 160 36.25 6.58 32.76
C ASP A 160 35.64 5.18 33.04
N ALA A 161 34.91 4.63 32.06
CA ALA A 161 34.32 3.31 32.18
C ALA A 161 35.37 2.19 31.98
N PRO A 162 35.28 1.08 32.74
CA PRO A 162 36.09 -0.12 32.50
C PRO A 162 35.59 -0.90 31.27
N ASP A 163 36.49 -1.69 30.66
CA ASP A 163 36.16 -2.59 29.55
C ASP A 163 35.30 -3.77 30.04
N ILE A 164 33.98 -3.61 29.93
CA ILE A 164 32.96 -4.55 30.46
C ILE A 164 32.06 -5.14 29.39
N ILE A 165 32.00 -4.53 28.21
CA ILE A 165 31.21 -5.00 27.07
C ILE A 165 32.00 -6.08 26.32
N PRO A 166 31.44 -7.27 26.08
CA PRO A 166 32.15 -8.35 25.37
C PRO A 166 32.35 -8.02 23.90
N ASP A 167 33.50 -8.42 23.34
CA ASP A 167 33.66 -8.46 21.88
C ASP A 167 32.85 -9.65 21.29
N PRO A 168 32.15 -9.46 20.15
CA PRO A 168 31.28 -10.49 19.58
C PRO A 168 32.00 -11.71 18.98
N PHE A 169 33.32 -11.65 18.75
CA PHE A 169 34.08 -12.75 18.11
C PHE A 169 35.32 -13.18 18.91
N ASP A 170 35.91 -12.30 19.73
CA ASP A 170 37.07 -12.62 20.56
C ASP A 170 36.74 -12.55 22.06
N PRO A 171 36.50 -13.69 22.75
CA PRO A 171 36.14 -13.70 24.17
C PRO A 171 37.26 -13.24 25.11
N SER A 172 38.49 -13.01 24.61
CA SER A 172 39.56 -12.37 25.38
C SER A 172 39.49 -10.85 25.35
N LYS A 173 38.76 -10.26 24.40
CA LYS A 173 38.59 -8.81 24.26
C LYS A 173 37.33 -8.32 24.94
N LYS A 174 37.43 -7.11 25.47
CA LYS A 174 36.30 -6.29 25.93
C LYS A 174 36.47 -4.85 25.46
N ARG A 175 35.39 -4.08 25.56
CA ARG A 175 35.30 -2.67 25.19
C ARG A 175 34.52 -1.90 26.27
N LYS A 176 34.64 -0.58 26.30
CA LYS A 176 33.77 0.29 27.11
C LYS A 176 32.33 0.31 26.58
N PRO A 177 31.34 0.69 27.40
CA PRO A 177 30.00 1.04 26.93
C PRO A 177 30.04 2.15 25.86
N THR A 178 29.17 2.03 24.87
CA THR A 178 29.02 2.97 23.75
C THR A 178 27.54 3.25 23.46
N MET A 179 27.23 4.41 22.88
CA MET A 179 25.87 4.88 22.59
C MET A 179 25.82 5.65 21.26
N LEU A 180 24.64 5.68 20.63
CA LEU A 180 24.32 6.57 19.50
C LEU A 180 23.92 7.97 19.99
N VAL A 181 23.94 8.96 19.09
CA VAL A 181 23.42 10.31 19.36
C VAL A 181 21.95 10.22 19.79
N THR A 182 21.17 9.38 19.11
CA THR A 182 19.74 9.12 19.37
C THR A 182 19.46 8.39 20.68
N ASP A 183 20.42 7.61 21.20
CA ASP A 183 20.25 6.94 22.51
C ASP A 183 20.40 7.95 23.65
N LEU A 184 21.39 8.84 23.53
CA LEU A 184 21.59 9.93 24.47
C LEU A 184 20.41 10.92 24.49
N THR A 185 19.70 11.08 23.37
CA THR A 185 18.45 11.86 23.32
C THR A 185 17.42 11.39 24.36
N LEU A 186 17.37 10.09 24.67
CA LEU A 186 16.45 9.53 25.67
C LEU A 186 16.78 9.95 27.12
N ARG A 187 18.01 10.43 27.36
CA ARG A 187 18.47 11.00 28.64
C ARG A 187 18.44 12.54 28.66
N PHE A 188 18.52 13.20 27.51
CA PHE A 188 18.64 14.66 27.45
C PHE A 188 17.33 15.39 27.10
N ASP A 189 16.41 14.81 26.32
CA ASP A 189 15.07 15.40 26.13
C ASP A 189 14.27 15.35 27.44
N PRO A 190 13.68 16.47 27.93
CA PRO A 190 13.05 16.51 29.26
C PRO A 190 11.83 15.60 29.47
N GLU A 191 11.17 15.11 28.42
CA GLU A 191 10.04 14.18 28.55
C GLU A 191 10.49 12.73 28.39
N PHE A 192 11.37 12.44 27.43
CA PHE A 192 12.01 11.12 27.34
C PHE A 192 12.85 10.80 28.58
N GLU A 193 13.50 11.79 29.21
CA GLU A 193 14.30 11.60 30.44
C GLU A 193 13.46 11.04 31.58
N LYS A 194 12.27 11.59 31.81
CA LYS A 194 11.34 11.15 32.86
C LYS A 194 10.91 9.70 32.65
N ILE A 195 10.60 9.35 31.40
CA ILE A 195 10.17 8.01 30.99
C ILE A 195 11.33 7.02 31.15
N SER A 196 12.51 7.35 30.64
CA SER A 196 13.75 6.56 30.77
C SER A 196 14.18 6.37 32.22
N ARG A 197 14.05 7.40 33.07
CA ARG A 197 14.36 7.31 34.50
C ARG A 197 13.33 6.49 35.27
N ARG A 198 12.06 6.52 34.88
CA ARG A 198 11.03 5.61 35.39
C ARG A 198 11.37 4.16 35.00
N PHE A 199 11.75 3.89 33.75
CA PHE A 199 12.14 2.56 33.27
C PHE A 199 13.47 2.05 33.85
N LEU A 200 14.41 2.94 34.19
CA LEU A 200 15.59 2.59 35.00
C LEU A 200 15.18 2.10 36.40
N ASN A 201 14.30 2.82 37.07
CA ASN A 201 13.91 2.58 38.46
C ASN A 201 12.86 1.45 38.61
N ASP A 202 12.04 1.23 37.58
CA ASP A 202 11.05 0.15 37.48
C ASP A 202 11.26 -0.60 36.15
N PRO A 203 12.09 -1.67 36.16
CA PRO A 203 12.30 -2.51 35.00
C PRO A 203 11.04 -3.29 34.58
N GLN A 204 10.03 -3.44 35.44
CA GLN A 204 8.81 -4.15 35.09
C GLN A 204 7.87 -3.26 34.26
N ALA A 205 7.76 -1.97 34.61
CA ALA A 205 7.10 -0.99 33.75
C ALA A 205 7.75 -0.93 32.35
N PHE A 206 9.09 -1.07 32.28
CA PHE A 206 9.81 -1.16 31.00
C PHE A 206 9.47 -2.44 30.22
N ASN A 207 9.51 -3.61 30.88
CA ASN A 207 9.15 -4.89 30.27
C ASN A 207 7.74 -4.84 29.63
N GLU A 208 6.76 -4.30 30.35
CA GLU A 208 5.37 -4.22 29.90
C GLU A 208 5.17 -3.20 28.78
N ALA A 209 5.78 -2.02 28.89
CA ALA A 209 5.72 -1.00 27.84
C ALA A 209 6.39 -1.50 26.55
N PHE A 210 7.58 -2.12 26.63
CA PHE A 210 8.25 -2.67 25.45
C PHE A 210 7.46 -3.81 24.81
N ALA A 211 6.95 -4.76 25.59
CA ALA A 211 6.15 -5.86 25.05
C ALA A 211 4.88 -5.36 24.32
N ARG A 212 4.19 -4.37 24.90
CA ARG A 212 3.00 -3.74 24.30
C ARG A 212 3.34 -2.93 23.04
N ALA A 213 4.39 -2.11 23.08
CA ALA A 213 4.83 -1.29 21.95
C ALA A 213 5.40 -2.14 20.80
N TRP A 214 6.12 -3.23 21.11
CA TRP A 214 6.61 -4.20 20.11
C TRP A 214 5.46 -4.94 19.43
N PHE A 215 4.44 -5.38 20.19
CA PHE A 215 3.24 -5.97 19.63
C PHE A 215 2.51 -4.99 18.71
N LYS A 216 2.29 -3.74 19.16
CA LYS A 216 1.73 -2.66 18.33
C LYS A 216 2.55 -2.42 17.06
N LEU A 217 3.88 -2.30 17.16
CA LEU A 217 4.79 -2.06 16.03
C LEU A 217 4.63 -3.13 14.94
N THR A 218 4.48 -4.38 15.35
CA THR A 218 4.44 -5.56 14.46
C THR A 218 3.02 -5.94 13.97
N HIS A 219 1.97 -5.29 14.49
CA HIS A 219 0.57 -5.61 14.18
C HIS A 219 -0.30 -4.41 13.78
N ARG A 220 0.20 -3.16 13.86
CA ARG A 220 -0.55 -1.92 13.55
C ARG A 220 -1.15 -1.84 12.14
N ASP A 221 -0.58 -2.54 11.17
CA ASP A 221 -1.08 -2.62 9.79
C ASP A 221 -1.90 -3.89 9.50
N MET A 222 -2.12 -4.74 10.51
CA MET A 222 -2.99 -5.91 10.38
C MET A 222 -4.48 -5.55 10.45
N GLY A 223 -4.85 -4.32 10.82
CA GLY A 223 -6.24 -3.89 10.95
C GLY A 223 -6.98 -4.63 12.07
N PRO A 224 -8.30 -4.85 11.93
CA PRO A 224 -9.13 -5.46 12.97
C PRO A 224 -8.69 -6.86 13.42
N LYS A 225 -8.86 -7.12 14.72
CA LYS A 225 -8.40 -8.32 15.43
C LYS A 225 -8.90 -9.64 14.86
N ALA A 226 -10.03 -9.66 14.16
CA ALA A 226 -10.53 -10.84 13.45
C ALA A 226 -9.59 -11.36 12.35
N ARG A 227 -8.65 -10.53 11.86
CA ARG A 227 -7.61 -10.93 10.91
C ARG A 227 -6.40 -11.64 11.55
N TYR A 228 -6.37 -11.77 12.88
CA TYR A 228 -5.22 -12.31 13.61
C TYR A 228 -5.40 -13.84 13.76
N ILE A 229 -4.42 -14.62 13.30
CA ILE A 229 -4.52 -16.07 13.19
C ILE A 229 -3.38 -16.73 13.97
N GLY A 230 -3.73 -17.54 14.97
CA GLY A 230 -2.77 -18.34 15.74
C GLY A 230 -3.22 -18.61 17.18
N PRO A 231 -2.51 -19.46 17.93
CA PRO A 231 -2.79 -19.72 19.35
C PRO A 231 -2.32 -18.60 20.28
N GLU A 232 -1.45 -17.71 19.80
CA GLU A 232 -0.76 -16.67 20.59
C GLU A 232 -1.39 -15.27 20.48
N VAL A 233 -2.54 -15.14 19.80
CA VAL A 233 -3.27 -13.86 19.69
C VAL A 233 -3.68 -13.36 21.08
N PRO A 234 -3.26 -12.15 21.50
CA PRO A 234 -3.63 -11.62 22.81
C PRO A 234 -5.14 -11.52 23.02
N LYS A 235 -5.61 -11.94 24.20
CA LYS A 235 -7.03 -11.89 24.55
C LYS A 235 -7.52 -10.45 24.78
N GLU A 236 -6.66 -9.59 25.31
CA GLU A 236 -6.91 -8.16 25.51
C GLU A 236 -7.23 -7.46 24.18
N ASP A 237 -8.25 -6.61 24.16
CA ASP A 237 -8.55 -5.71 23.03
C ASP A 237 -7.81 -4.39 23.26
N LEU A 238 -6.89 -4.04 22.36
CA LEU A 238 -6.08 -2.82 22.48
C LEU A 238 -6.73 -1.69 21.69
N ILE A 239 -6.79 -0.48 22.26
CA ILE A 239 -7.56 0.64 21.69
C ILE A 239 -7.15 1.02 20.25
N TRP A 240 -5.86 0.87 19.91
CA TRP A 240 -5.31 1.14 18.57
C TRP A 240 -5.76 0.12 17.50
N GLN A 241 -6.38 -1.00 17.88
CA GLN A 241 -6.94 -2.01 16.96
C GLN A 241 -8.33 -1.63 16.44
N ASP A 242 -8.81 -0.41 16.75
CA ASP A 242 -10.18 0.07 16.51
C ASP A 242 -11.24 -0.95 16.99
N PRO A 243 -11.15 -1.47 18.23
CA PRO A 243 -11.80 -2.71 18.63
C PRO A 243 -13.32 -2.70 18.49
N LEU A 244 -13.89 -3.86 18.17
CA LEU A 244 -15.30 -4.07 17.88
C LEU A 244 -15.93 -4.98 18.94
N PRO A 245 -17.10 -4.62 19.52
CA PRO A 245 -17.79 -5.49 20.48
C PRO A 245 -18.37 -6.75 19.81
N GLN A 246 -18.80 -7.72 20.63
CA GLN A 246 -19.44 -8.94 20.12
C GLN A 246 -20.78 -8.65 19.43
N PRO A 247 -21.16 -9.36 18.35
CA PRO A 247 -22.44 -9.17 17.67
C PRO A 247 -23.66 -9.39 18.57
N LEU A 248 -24.47 -8.34 18.73
CA LEU A 248 -25.73 -8.36 19.48
C LEU A 248 -26.92 -8.81 18.61
N TYR A 249 -26.88 -8.52 17.31
CA TYR A 249 -28.00 -8.71 16.39
C TYR A 249 -27.74 -9.82 15.37
N GLN A 250 -28.81 -10.53 14.99
CA GLN A 250 -28.81 -11.54 13.93
C GLN A 250 -30.10 -11.38 13.10
N PRO A 251 -30.22 -10.31 12.28
CA PRO A 251 -31.45 -10.05 11.53
C PRO A 251 -31.71 -11.15 10.49
N THR A 252 -32.94 -11.64 10.46
CA THR A 252 -33.38 -12.60 9.44
C THR A 252 -33.59 -11.93 8.09
N GLN A 253 -33.77 -12.72 7.02
CA GLN A 253 -34.13 -12.18 5.70
C GLN A 253 -35.43 -11.36 5.73
N GLU A 254 -36.38 -11.70 6.62
CA GLU A 254 -37.61 -10.94 6.82
C GLU A 254 -37.35 -9.62 7.55
N ASP A 255 -36.49 -9.61 8.58
CA ASP A 255 -36.05 -8.37 9.24
C ASP A 255 -35.36 -7.42 8.25
N ILE A 256 -34.52 -7.93 7.35
CA ILE A 256 -33.86 -7.14 6.30
C ILE A 256 -34.88 -6.53 5.32
N ILE A 257 -35.90 -7.30 4.90
CA ILE A 257 -36.97 -6.80 4.03
C ILE A 257 -37.78 -5.69 4.73
N ASN A 258 -38.13 -5.90 6.00
CA ASN A 258 -38.86 -4.92 6.80
C ASN A 258 -38.04 -3.65 7.07
N LEU A 259 -36.73 -3.78 7.32
CA LEU A 259 -35.80 -2.66 7.44
C LEU A 259 -35.66 -1.89 6.12
N LYS A 260 -35.53 -2.57 4.97
CA LYS A 260 -35.54 -1.90 3.65
C LYS A 260 -36.83 -1.10 3.44
N ALA A 261 -37.99 -1.64 3.82
CA ALA A 261 -39.27 -0.95 3.71
C ALA A 261 -39.36 0.26 4.66
N ALA A 262 -38.91 0.14 5.92
CA ALA A 262 -38.88 1.23 6.88
C ALA A 262 -37.96 2.38 6.42
N ILE A 263 -36.78 2.05 5.89
CA ILE A 263 -35.85 3.03 5.31
C ILE A 263 -36.48 3.70 4.07
N ALA A 264 -37.09 2.94 3.17
CA ALA A 264 -37.75 3.51 1.99
C ALA A 264 -38.94 4.43 2.35
N ALA A 265 -39.60 4.19 3.48
CA ALA A 265 -40.68 5.02 4.00
C ALA A 265 -40.21 6.21 4.87
N SER A 266 -38.91 6.33 5.18
CA SER A 266 -38.36 7.32 6.12
C SER A 266 -38.37 8.77 5.63
N GLY A 267 -38.63 9.00 4.34
CA GLY A 267 -38.55 10.32 3.70
C GLY A 267 -37.14 10.76 3.28
N LEU A 268 -36.09 9.98 3.61
CA LEU A 268 -34.73 10.22 3.13
C LEU A 268 -34.64 10.13 1.60
N SER A 269 -33.90 11.05 0.98
CA SER A 269 -33.64 11.02 -0.45
C SER A 269 -32.61 9.96 -0.85
N ILE A 270 -32.58 9.62 -2.15
CA ILE A 270 -31.55 8.76 -2.76
C ILE A 270 -30.14 9.31 -2.48
N SER A 271 -29.93 10.62 -2.61
CA SER A 271 -28.61 11.23 -2.34
C SER A 271 -28.20 11.07 -0.87
N GLU A 272 -29.13 11.29 0.07
CA GLU A 272 -28.87 11.14 1.51
C GLU A 272 -28.55 9.70 1.90
N MET A 273 -29.35 8.74 1.43
CA MET A 273 -29.15 7.31 1.65
C MET A 273 -27.80 6.80 1.11
N VAL A 274 -27.39 7.24 -0.07
CA VAL A 274 -26.09 6.88 -0.65
C VAL A 274 -24.95 7.62 0.05
N SER A 275 -25.13 8.90 0.39
CA SER A 275 -24.09 9.72 1.04
C SER A 275 -23.78 9.26 2.46
N VAL A 276 -24.77 8.83 3.27
CA VAL A 276 -24.52 8.31 4.63
C VAL A 276 -23.79 6.97 4.60
N ALA A 277 -24.16 6.08 3.67
CA ALA A 277 -23.49 4.79 3.49
C ALA A 277 -22.04 4.96 2.98
N TRP A 278 -21.82 5.84 2.00
CA TRP A 278 -20.49 6.18 1.52
C TRP A 278 -19.65 6.85 2.60
N ALA A 279 -20.19 7.82 3.35
CA ALA A 279 -19.48 8.50 4.43
C ALA A 279 -18.95 7.53 5.49
N SER A 280 -19.75 6.50 5.82
CA SER A 280 -19.36 5.45 6.78
C SER A 280 -18.23 4.58 6.23
N ALA A 281 -18.43 4.02 5.03
CA ALA A 281 -17.58 2.96 4.52
C ALA A 281 -16.30 3.47 3.83
N SER A 282 -16.34 4.65 3.20
CA SER A 282 -15.19 5.24 2.49
C SER A 282 -14.04 5.67 3.42
N THR A 283 -14.21 5.58 4.74
CA THR A 283 -13.10 5.72 5.71
C THR A 283 -12.07 4.60 5.63
N PHE A 284 -12.41 3.46 5.00
CA PHE A 284 -11.48 2.35 4.81
C PHE A 284 -10.24 2.73 4.01
N ARG A 285 -9.10 2.11 4.36
CA ARG A 285 -7.88 2.10 3.55
C ARG A 285 -7.16 0.74 3.64
N GLY A 286 -6.99 0.05 2.51
CA GLY A 286 -6.42 -1.31 2.45
C GLY A 286 -4.94 -1.44 2.83
N GLY A 287 -4.24 -0.33 3.08
CA GLY A 287 -2.85 -0.29 3.56
C GLY A 287 -2.74 -0.89 4.97
N ASP A 288 -3.22 -0.17 5.99
CA ASP A 288 -3.31 -0.65 7.38
C ASP A 288 -4.63 -1.37 7.69
N LYS A 289 -5.61 -1.29 6.78
CA LYS A 289 -6.95 -1.93 6.87
C LYS A 289 -7.80 -1.35 7.99
N ARG A 290 -7.51 -0.12 8.43
CA ARG A 290 -8.35 0.67 9.35
C ARG A 290 -9.53 1.31 8.61
N GLY A 291 -10.53 1.75 9.38
CA GLY A 291 -11.77 2.35 8.88
C GLY A 291 -12.76 1.33 8.28
N GLY A 292 -13.78 1.85 7.59
CA GLY A 292 -14.93 1.08 7.10
C GLY A 292 -16.18 1.27 7.96
N ALA A 293 -17.32 0.74 7.48
CA ALA A 293 -18.62 0.98 8.10
C ALA A 293 -18.90 0.17 9.40
N ASN A 294 -18.08 -0.85 9.69
CA ASN A 294 -18.26 -1.67 10.89
C ASN A 294 -17.85 -0.90 12.15
N GLY A 295 -18.58 -1.09 13.24
CA GLY A 295 -18.48 -0.26 14.45
C GLY A 295 -19.34 1.00 14.43
N ALA A 296 -20.08 1.30 13.36
CA ALA A 296 -20.94 2.48 13.21
C ALA A 296 -20.25 3.84 13.50
N ARG A 297 -18.91 3.91 13.40
CA ARG A 297 -18.12 5.03 13.94
C ARG A 297 -18.39 6.39 13.31
N LEU A 298 -19.08 6.43 12.17
CA LEU A 298 -19.69 7.64 11.58
C LEU A 298 -20.63 8.37 12.57
N ALA A 299 -21.27 7.64 13.49
CA ALA A 299 -22.16 8.19 14.51
C ALA A 299 -21.44 8.68 15.79
N LEU A 300 -20.11 8.50 15.87
CA LEU A 300 -19.26 8.85 17.01
C LEU A 300 -18.29 9.99 16.67
N ALA A 301 -17.70 10.60 17.69
CA ALA A 301 -16.58 11.52 17.51
C ALA A 301 -15.30 10.74 17.11
N PRO A 302 -14.48 11.26 16.17
CA PRO A 302 -14.62 12.55 15.48
C PRO A 302 -15.43 12.49 14.17
N GLN A 303 -15.77 11.29 13.65
CA GLN A 303 -16.29 11.16 12.28
C GLN A 303 -17.62 11.88 12.05
N ARG A 304 -18.47 11.98 13.08
CA ARG A 304 -19.78 12.66 13.01
C ARG A 304 -19.65 14.15 12.67
N ASP A 305 -18.52 14.76 13.05
CA ASP A 305 -18.31 16.21 13.04
C ASP A 305 -17.41 16.69 11.88
N TRP A 306 -16.86 15.78 11.06
CA TRP A 306 -16.07 16.13 9.87
C TRP A 306 -16.92 16.87 8.83
N GLU A 307 -16.36 17.93 8.21
CA GLU A 307 -17.06 18.77 7.22
C GLU A 307 -17.66 17.95 6.06
N VAL A 308 -16.88 17.01 5.52
CA VAL A 308 -17.28 16.10 4.43
C VAL A 308 -18.43 15.15 4.79
N ASN A 309 -18.72 15.00 6.09
CA ASN A 309 -19.80 14.16 6.63
C ASN A 309 -21.04 14.98 7.01
N ALA A 310 -21.09 16.30 6.75
CA ALA A 310 -22.22 17.16 7.14
C ALA A 310 -23.60 16.70 6.62
N VAL A 311 -23.67 16.02 5.46
CA VAL A 311 -24.90 15.36 4.99
C VAL A 311 -25.26 14.16 5.89
N ALA A 312 -24.30 13.26 6.11
CA ALA A 312 -24.47 12.06 6.93
C ALA A 312 -24.88 12.39 8.37
N ALA A 313 -24.30 13.43 8.97
CA ALA A 313 -24.64 13.90 10.32
C ALA A 313 -26.12 14.29 10.48
N ARG A 314 -26.77 14.78 9.42
CA ARG A 314 -28.22 15.09 9.40
C ARG A 314 -29.10 13.87 9.17
N VAL A 315 -28.59 12.86 8.48
CA VAL A 315 -29.30 11.61 8.15
C VAL A 315 -29.28 10.63 9.33
N LEU A 316 -28.18 10.60 10.09
CA LEU A 316 -27.98 9.68 11.22
C LEU A 316 -29.16 9.62 12.22
N PRO A 317 -29.74 10.74 12.71
CA PRO A 317 -30.87 10.68 13.66
C PRO A 317 -32.08 9.88 13.15
N VAL A 318 -32.34 9.87 11.84
CA VAL A 318 -33.45 9.09 11.24
C VAL A 318 -33.12 7.59 11.27
N LEU A 319 -31.86 7.23 10.96
CA LEU A 319 -31.41 5.84 10.99
C LEU A 319 -31.25 5.31 12.42
N GLU A 320 -30.79 6.14 13.35
CA GLU A 320 -30.80 5.88 14.79
C GLU A 320 -32.23 5.59 15.29
N GLU A 321 -33.24 6.32 14.81
CA GLU A 321 -34.63 6.09 15.23
C GLU A 321 -35.24 4.82 14.63
N ILE A 322 -34.91 4.47 13.38
CA ILE A 322 -35.24 3.16 12.80
C ILE A 322 -34.57 2.03 13.59
N GLN A 323 -33.31 2.20 14.00
CA GLN A 323 -32.56 1.23 14.79
C GLN A 323 -33.22 1.00 16.17
N LYS A 324 -33.55 2.05 16.91
CA LYS A 324 -34.28 1.97 18.20
C LYS A 324 -35.67 1.36 18.05
N THR A 325 -36.44 1.78 17.03
CA THR A 325 -37.84 1.38 16.85
C THR A 325 -37.97 -0.08 16.44
N THR A 326 -37.06 -0.58 15.60
CA THR A 326 -37.09 -1.98 15.13
C THR A 326 -36.33 -2.92 16.07
N ASN A 327 -35.20 -2.47 16.61
CA ASN A 327 -34.28 -3.24 17.45
C ASN A 327 -33.89 -4.61 16.85
N LYS A 328 -33.70 -4.68 15.53
CA LYS A 328 -33.39 -5.91 14.78
C LYS A 328 -31.97 -6.03 14.25
N ALA A 329 -31.29 -4.90 14.03
CA ALA A 329 -29.97 -4.83 13.41
C ALA A 329 -29.15 -3.70 14.04
N SER A 330 -27.84 -3.74 13.86
CA SER A 330 -26.93 -2.67 14.26
C SER A 330 -27.17 -1.39 13.45
N LEU A 331 -26.82 -0.24 14.01
CA LEU A 331 -26.80 1.02 13.27
C LEU A 331 -25.78 0.94 12.12
N ALA A 332 -24.67 0.23 12.29
CA ALA A 332 -23.70 -0.07 11.24
C ALA A 332 -24.34 -0.79 10.03
N ASP A 333 -25.14 -1.83 10.26
CA ASP A 333 -25.86 -2.54 9.20
C ASP A 333 -26.98 -1.67 8.59
N ILE A 334 -27.70 -0.88 9.39
CA ILE A 334 -28.77 0.01 8.91
C ILE A 334 -28.23 1.14 8.04
N ILE A 335 -27.07 1.71 8.37
CA ILE A 335 -26.37 2.72 7.52
C ILE A 335 -26.01 2.12 6.16
N VAL A 336 -25.48 0.89 6.12
CA VAL A 336 -25.16 0.22 4.85
C VAL A 336 -26.44 -0.15 4.08
N LEU A 337 -27.46 -0.64 4.77
CA LEU A 337 -28.75 -1.01 4.17
C LEU A 337 -29.47 0.22 3.59
N ALA A 338 -29.25 1.42 4.13
CA ALA A 338 -29.76 2.66 3.53
C ALA A 338 -29.15 2.91 2.14
N GLY A 339 -27.83 2.80 2.00
CA GLY A 339 -27.18 2.92 0.69
C GLY A 339 -27.65 1.86 -0.32
N VAL A 340 -27.89 0.63 0.15
CA VAL A 340 -28.50 -0.46 -0.64
C VAL A 340 -29.88 -0.04 -1.16
N VAL A 341 -30.78 0.47 -0.30
CA VAL A 341 -32.12 0.95 -0.71
C VAL A 341 -32.02 2.12 -1.70
N GLY A 342 -31.16 3.11 -1.44
CA GLY A 342 -30.96 4.26 -2.32
C GLY A 342 -30.53 3.86 -3.73
N ILE A 343 -29.65 2.87 -3.88
CA ILE A 343 -29.17 2.40 -5.19
C ILE A 343 -30.22 1.53 -5.90
N GLU A 344 -30.96 0.68 -5.17
CA GLU A 344 -32.08 -0.09 -5.74
C GLU A 344 -33.16 0.85 -6.29
N GLN A 345 -33.49 1.92 -5.56
CA GLN A 345 -34.40 2.97 -6.05
C GLN A 345 -33.83 3.72 -7.27
N ALA A 346 -32.55 4.12 -7.24
CA ALA A 346 -31.91 4.85 -8.34
C ALA A 346 -31.78 4.03 -9.63
N ALA A 347 -31.55 2.72 -9.50
CA ALA A 347 -31.53 1.77 -10.61
C ALA A 347 -32.95 1.53 -11.17
N ALA A 348 -33.95 1.40 -10.29
CA ALA A 348 -35.36 1.29 -10.71
C ALA A 348 -35.82 2.55 -11.46
N ALA A 349 -35.45 3.75 -11.01
CA ALA A 349 -35.69 5.01 -11.70
C ALA A 349 -34.99 5.11 -13.07
N ALA A 350 -33.87 4.38 -13.26
CA ALA A 350 -33.18 4.22 -14.54
C ALA A 350 -33.79 3.10 -15.43
N GLY A 351 -34.89 2.48 -15.01
CA GLY A 351 -35.55 1.38 -15.73
C GLY A 351 -34.84 0.02 -15.56
N VAL A 352 -33.98 -0.13 -14.55
CA VAL A 352 -33.20 -1.35 -14.31
C VAL A 352 -33.54 -1.95 -12.94
N SER A 353 -34.38 -2.99 -12.93
CA SER A 353 -34.55 -3.84 -11.74
C SER A 353 -33.26 -4.63 -11.48
N ILE A 354 -32.71 -4.47 -10.28
CA ILE A 354 -31.52 -5.14 -9.74
C ILE A 354 -31.68 -5.22 -8.22
N SER A 355 -31.19 -6.30 -7.60
CA SER A 355 -30.98 -6.35 -6.16
C SER A 355 -29.52 -5.98 -5.89
N VAL A 356 -29.27 -5.12 -4.91
CA VAL A 356 -27.92 -4.81 -4.45
C VAL A 356 -27.56 -5.80 -3.32
N PRO A 357 -26.39 -6.45 -3.38
CA PRO A 357 -25.94 -7.39 -2.36
C PRO A 357 -25.84 -6.73 -0.97
N PHE A 358 -26.24 -7.45 0.06
CA PHE A 358 -26.17 -7.01 1.45
C PHE A 358 -25.91 -8.22 2.37
N ALA A 359 -24.93 -8.09 3.24
CA ALA A 359 -24.66 -9.03 4.33
C ALA A 359 -24.83 -8.31 5.69
N PRO A 360 -25.60 -8.86 6.64
CA PRO A 360 -25.68 -8.38 8.01
C PRO A 360 -24.63 -9.03 8.92
N GLY A 361 -24.31 -8.38 10.03
CA GLY A 361 -23.35 -8.88 11.02
C GLY A 361 -22.38 -7.83 11.55
N ARG A 362 -22.48 -6.57 11.08
CA ARG A 362 -21.72 -5.46 11.66
C ARG A 362 -22.21 -5.15 13.06
N VAL A 363 -21.34 -4.53 13.85
CA VAL A 363 -21.63 -4.16 15.24
C VAL A 363 -21.55 -2.65 15.43
N ASP A 364 -22.14 -2.16 16.52
CA ASP A 364 -22.06 -0.76 16.92
C ASP A 364 -20.97 -0.63 17.99
N ALA A 365 -19.86 0.06 17.68
CA ALA A 365 -18.79 0.32 18.63
C ALA A 365 -19.17 1.49 19.55
N ARG A 366 -18.48 1.60 20.69
CA ARG A 366 -18.68 2.69 21.64
C ARG A 366 -17.60 3.78 21.52
N GLN A 367 -17.86 4.94 22.12
CA GLN A 367 -16.88 6.03 22.16
C GLN A 367 -15.63 5.66 22.98
N ASP A 368 -15.77 4.89 24.07
CA ASP A 368 -14.64 4.35 24.84
C ASP A 368 -13.84 3.25 24.09
N GLN A 369 -14.33 2.80 22.94
CA GLN A 369 -13.63 1.91 22.02
C GLN A 369 -13.08 2.65 20.79
N THR A 370 -13.01 3.99 20.82
CA THR A 370 -12.69 4.82 19.64
C THR A 370 -11.71 5.93 20.02
N ASP A 371 -10.43 5.72 19.69
CA ASP A 371 -9.34 6.69 19.86
C ASP A 371 -9.53 7.88 18.89
N ILE A 372 -9.83 9.06 19.43
CA ILE A 372 -10.17 10.25 18.64
C ILE A 372 -8.97 10.77 17.84
N GLU A 373 -7.75 10.68 18.38
CA GLU A 373 -6.53 11.16 17.72
C GLU A 373 -6.19 10.22 16.55
N MET A 374 -6.18 8.91 16.79
CA MET A 374 -5.95 7.90 15.76
C MET A 374 -7.08 7.85 14.72
N PHE A 375 -8.32 8.19 15.05
CA PHE A 375 -9.39 8.32 14.06
C PHE A 375 -9.31 9.61 13.25
N SER A 376 -8.77 10.70 13.79
CA SER A 376 -8.53 11.93 13.02
C SER A 376 -7.55 11.72 11.86
N LEU A 377 -6.64 10.75 11.98
CA LEU A 377 -5.76 10.28 10.88
C LEU A 377 -6.49 9.50 9.76
N LEU A 378 -7.82 9.35 9.84
CA LEU A 378 -8.69 8.82 8.78
C LEU A 378 -9.58 9.89 8.13
N GLU A 379 -9.51 11.16 8.57
CA GLU A 379 -10.23 12.25 7.91
C GLU A 379 -9.66 12.45 6.49
N PRO A 380 -10.50 12.41 5.43
CA PRO A 380 -10.00 12.45 4.06
C PRO A 380 -9.59 13.88 3.67
N ILE A 381 -8.30 14.14 3.49
CA ILE A 381 -7.81 15.44 2.95
C ILE A 381 -8.43 15.80 1.59
N ALA A 382 -8.91 14.80 0.84
CA ALA A 382 -9.84 14.93 -0.26
C ALA A 382 -10.66 13.65 -0.43
N ASP A 383 -11.90 13.79 -0.90
CA ASP A 383 -12.73 12.69 -1.39
C ASP A 383 -13.30 13.08 -2.75
N GLY A 384 -12.60 12.69 -3.82
CA GLY A 384 -13.02 12.98 -5.19
C GLY A 384 -14.36 12.32 -5.59
N PHE A 385 -14.80 11.28 -4.88
CA PHE A 385 -16.11 10.65 -5.11
C PHE A 385 -17.24 11.52 -4.57
N ARG A 386 -17.05 12.18 -3.41
CA ARG A 386 -17.94 13.23 -2.86
C ARG A 386 -17.61 14.66 -3.30
N ASN A 387 -16.65 14.83 -4.22
CA ASN A 387 -16.23 16.14 -4.74
C ASN A 387 -15.62 17.08 -3.68
N TYR A 388 -15.00 16.53 -2.64
CA TYR A 388 -14.44 17.26 -1.50
C TYR A 388 -12.92 17.38 -1.57
N ARG A 389 -12.38 18.51 -1.08
CA ARG A 389 -10.95 18.74 -0.87
C ARG A 389 -10.74 19.75 0.26
N ALA A 390 -10.15 19.30 1.37
CA ALA A 390 -9.92 20.13 2.56
C ALA A 390 -8.71 21.08 2.42
N ARG A 391 -7.72 20.75 1.57
CA ARG A 391 -6.45 21.49 1.47
C ARG A 391 -5.96 21.62 0.03
N LEU A 392 -5.56 22.83 -0.36
CA LEU A 392 -5.17 23.18 -1.74
C LEU A 392 -3.66 23.01 -2.05
N ASP A 393 -2.84 22.64 -1.08
CA ASP A 393 -1.37 22.66 -1.14
C ASP A 393 -0.70 21.28 -1.31
N VAL A 394 -1.37 20.18 -0.96
CA VAL A 394 -0.74 18.85 -0.81
C VAL A 394 -0.39 18.14 -2.14
N SER A 395 -1.23 18.25 -3.18
CA SER A 395 -1.10 17.56 -4.48
C SER A 395 -2.20 18.07 -5.44
N THR A 396 -2.18 17.71 -6.74
CA THR A 396 -3.32 17.98 -7.62
C THR A 396 -4.53 17.12 -7.24
N THR A 397 -5.75 17.61 -7.51
CA THR A 397 -6.97 16.92 -7.09
C THR A 397 -7.17 15.58 -7.80
N GLU A 398 -6.66 15.40 -9.03
CA GLU A 398 -6.62 14.11 -9.74
C GLU A 398 -5.76 13.08 -9.00
N SER A 399 -4.57 13.49 -8.54
CA SER A 399 -3.65 12.62 -7.80
C SER A 399 -4.27 12.16 -6.49
N LEU A 400 -5.00 13.04 -5.79
CA LEU A 400 -5.72 12.71 -4.57
C LEU A 400 -6.93 11.79 -4.80
N LEU A 401 -7.64 11.91 -5.94
CA LEU A 401 -8.67 10.94 -6.33
C LEU A 401 -8.07 9.55 -6.60
N ILE A 402 -6.92 9.50 -7.29
CA ILE A 402 -6.24 8.23 -7.60
C ILE A 402 -5.67 7.59 -6.32
N ASP A 403 -5.10 8.38 -5.41
CA ASP A 403 -4.66 7.88 -4.10
C ASP A 403 -5.84 7.35 -3.28
N LYS A 404 -6.96 8.09 -3.19
CA LYS A 404 -8.15 7.61 -2.46
C LYS A 404 -8.75 6.35 -3.10
N ALA A 405 -8.72 6.22 -4.43
CA ALA A 405 -9.11 4.99 -5.10
C ALA A 405 -8.16 3.82 -4.75
N GLN A 406 -6.84 4.06 -4.68
CA GLN A 406 -5.87 3.06 -4.25
C GLN A 406 -6.08 2.64 -2.80
N GLN A 407 -6.36 3.59 -1.89
CA GLN A 407 -6.74 3.30 -0.49
C GLN A 407 -7.97 2.39 -0.44
N LEU A 408 -9.01 2.69 -1.22
CA LEU A 408 -10.22 1.85 -1.35
C LEU A 408 -10.00 0.55 -2.15
N THR A 409 -8.75 0.24 -2.56
CA THR A 409 -8.35 -0.93 -3.36
C THR A 409 -8.97 -1.02 -4.76
N LEU A 410 -9.60 0.07 -5.23
CA LEU A 410 -10.35 0.13 -6.48
C LEU A 410 -9.43 0.08 -7.71
N THR A 411 -9.84 -0.70 -8.71
CA THR A 411 -9.26 -0.60 -10.05
C THR A 411 -9.76 0.65 -10.79
N ALA A 412 -9.03 1.08 -11.81
CA ALA A 412 -9.42 2.23 -12.64
C ALA A 412 -10.85 2.14 -13.22
N PRO A 413 -11.34 0.98 -13.71
CA PRO A 413 -12.75 0.82 -14.11
C PRO A 413 -13.75 1.03 -12.97
N GLU A 414 -13.51 0.48 -11.77
CA GLU A 414 -14.41 0.62 -10.61
C GLU A 414 -14.45 2.07 -10.12
N MET A 415 -13.27 2.72 -10.01
CA MET A 415 -13.17 4.16 -9.76
C MET A 415 -13.95 4.98 -10.81
N THR A 416 -13.86 4.61 -12.09
CA THR A 416 -14.59 5.29 -13.17
C THR A 416 -16.10 5.23 -12.95
N VAL A 417 -16.66 4.03 -12.77
CA VAL A 417 -18.12 3.87 -12.65
C VAL A 417 -18.63 4.48 -11.35
N LEU A 418 -17.90 4.36 -10.25
CA LEU A 418 -18.26 4.98 -8.97
C LEU A 418 -18.32 6.50 -9.07
N VAL A 419 -17.30 7.19 -9.61
CA VAL A 419 -17.34 8.65 -9.77
C VAL A 419 -18.51 9.09 -10.66
N GLY A 420 -18.74 8.40 -11.77
CA GLY A 420 -19.86 8.72 -12.67
C GLY A 420 -21.24 8.51 -12.04
N GLY A 421 -21.41 7.43 -11.27
CA GLY A 421 -22.63 7.13 -10.54
C GLY A 421 -22.89 8.11 -9.40
N MET A 422 -21.91 8.34 -8.54
CA MET A 422 -21.99 9.29 -7.42
C MET A 422 -22.38 10.71 -7.89
N ARG A 423 -21.87 11.16 -9.05
CA ARG A 423 -22.29 12.44 -9.65
C ARG A 423 -23.77 12.45 -10.08
N VAL A 424 -24.28 11.43 -10.80
CA VAL A 424 -25.71 11.41 -11.18
C VAL A 424 -26.65 11.13 -10.01
N LEU A 425 -26.15 10.51 -8.93
CA LEU A 425 -26.87 10.35 -7.66
C LEU A 425 -26.90 11.63 -6.81
N GLY A 426 -26.13 12.67 -7.18
CA GLY A 426 -26.13 13.96 -6.51
C GLY A 426 -25.45 13.97 -5.13
N THR A 427 -24.44 13.13 -4.92
CA THR A 427 -23.81 12.90 -3.60
C THR A 427 -22.57 13.78 -3.35
N ASN A 428 -22.58 15.02 -3.85
CA ASN A 428 -21.51 15.98 -3.54
C ASN A 428 -21.64 16.46 -2.09
N PHE A 429 -20.53 16.59 -1.35
CA PHE A 429 -20.55 16.87 0.10
C PHE A 429 -21.30 18.15 0.48
N ASP A 430 -21.26 19.16 -0.40
CA ASP A 430 -21.86 20.48 -0.27
C ASP A 430 -23.23 20.61 -0.99
N GLY A 431 -23.69 19.54 -1.65
CA GLY A 431 -24.88 19.57 -2.52
C GLY A 431 -24.69 20.35 -3.83
N SER A 432 -23.47 20.80 -4.16
CA SER A 432 -23.22 21.57 -5.37
C SER A 432 -23.46 20.74 -6.64
N GLN A 433 -23.85 21.41 -7.73
CA GLN A 433 -24.07 20.76 -9.03
C GLN A 433 -22.75 20.52 -9.81
N ASN A 434 -21.61 20.66 -9.13
CA ASN A 434 -20.27 20.54 -9.70
C ASN A 434 -19.98 19.10 -10.16
N GLY A 435 -19.91 18.89 -11.47
CA GLY A 435 -19.78 17.57 -12.10
C GLY A 435 -21.09 16.80 -12.24
N VAL A 436 -22.24 17.34 -11.83
CA VAL A 436 -23.56 16.68 -11.90
C VAL A 436 -24.13 16.85 -13.30
N PHE A 437 -23.61 16.09 -14.27
CA PHE A 437 -24.03 16.20 -15.67
C PHE A 437 -25.28 15.36 -15.98
N THR A 438 -26.38 15.66 -15.31
CA THR A 438 -27.71 15.14 -15.64
C THR A 438 -28.78 16.15 -15.25
N ASP A 439 -29.83 16.26 -16.07
CA ASP A 439 -31.05 16.98 -15.72
C ASP A 439 -32.02 16.09 -14.89
N ARG A 440 -31.55 14.92 -14.40
CA ARG A 440 -32.30 13.94 -13.59
C ARG A 440 -31.48 13.40 -12.40
N PRO A 441 -31.09 14.22 -11.41
CA PRO A 441 -30.39 13.75 -10.21
C PRO A 441 -31.15 12.62 -9.49
N GLY A 442 -30.42 11.66 -8.95
CA GLY A 442 -30.97 10.46 -8.30
C GLY A 442 -31.28 9.29 -9.25
N VAL A 443 -31.16 9.47 -10.57
CA VAL A 443 -31.33 8.40 -11.56
C VAL A 443 -29.96 7.80 -11.92
N LEU A 444 -29.72 6.52 -11.62
CA LEU A 444 -28.44 5.84 -11.87
C LEU A 444 -28.24 5.59 -13.38
N SER A 445 -27.73 6.61 -14.05
CA SER A 445 -27.75 6.78 -15.50
C SER A 445 -26.37 7.00 -16.09
N THR A 446 -26.25 6.83 -17.41
CA THR A 446 -24.99 7.02 -18.15
C THR A 446 -24.70 8.50 -18.45
N ASP A 447 -25.58 9.40 -17.98
CA ASP A 447 -25.65 10.82 -18.36
C ASP A 447 -24.34 11.56 -18.07
N PHE A 448 -23.65 11.24 -16.98
CA PHE A 448 -22.32 11.79 -16.65
C PHE A 448 -21.32 11.60 -17.80
N PHE A 449 -21.17 10.37 -18.30
CA PHE A 449 -20.23 10.08 -19.38
C PHE A 449 -20.72 10.61 -20.72
N ALA A 450 -22.04 10.61 -20.95
CA ALA A 450 -22.62 11.14 -22.18
C ALA A 450 -22.34 12.64 -22.33
N ASN A 451 -22.63 13.43 -21.30
CA ASN A 451 -22.41 14.88 -21.29
C ASN A 451 -20.93 15.26 -21.18
N LEU A 452 -20.11 14.54 -20.39
CA LEU A 452 -18.67 14.80 -20.28
C LEU A 452 -17.92 14.60 -21.61
N LEU A 453 -18.40 13.68 -22.45
CA LEU A 453 -17.81 13.34 -23.74
C LEU A 453 -18.54 13.96 -24.94
N ASP A 454 -19.61 14.74 -24.72
CA ASP A 454 -20.28 15.46 -25.79
C ASP A 454 -19.43 16.64 -26.28
N MET A 455 -18.96 16.52 -27.52
CA MET A 455 -18.16 17.53 -28.20
C MET A 455 -18.92 18.83 -28.44
N ARG A 456 -20.24 18.88 -28.24
CA ARG A 456 -21.05 20.10 -28.19
C ARG A 456 -20.54 21.11 -27.16
N TYR A 457 -19.96 20.63 -26.06
CA TYR A 457 -19.46 21.49 -24.99
C TYR A 457 -17.97 21.81 -25.13
N GLU A 458 -17.60 23.02 -24.72
CA GLU A 458 -16.23 23.49 -24.53
C GLU A 458 -15.97 23.74 -23.06
N TRP A 459 -14.88 23.15 -22.54
CA TRP A 459 -14.45 23.31 -21.16
C TRP A 459 -13.41 24.42 -21.05
N LYS A 460 -13.66 25.44 -20.22
CA LYS A 460 -12.73 26.53 -19.92
C LYS A 460 -12.59 26.70 -18.39
N PRO A 461 -11.39 26.94 -17.86
CA PRO A 461 -11.23 27.21 -16.43
C PRO A 461 -11.93 28.52 -16.05
N THR A 462 -12.40 28.62 -14.80
CA THR A 462 -12.98 29.86 -14.26
C THR A 462 -11.91 30.92 -13.91
N ASP A 463 -10.68 30.48 -13.67
CA ASP A 463 -9.59 31.26 -13.09
C ASP A 463 -8.22 30.61 -13.39
N ASP A 464 -7.14 31.27 -13.01
CA ASP A 464 -5.77 30.76 -13.17
C ASP A 464 -5.44 29.58 -12.22
N ALA A 465 -6.25 29.30 -11.19
CA ALA A 465 -6.01 28.16 -10.30
C ALA A 465 -6.41 26.82 -10.95
N ASN A 466 -7.26 26.85 -11.98
CA ASN A 466 -7.66 25.67 -12.77
C ASN A 466 -8.32 24.54 -11.95
N GLU A 467 -8.90 24.85 -10.77
CA GLU A 467 -9.62 23.87 -9.95
C GLU A 467 -11.11 23.73 -10.36
N LEU A 468 -11.65 24.67 -11.12
CA LEU A 468 -13.04 24.68 -11.61
C LEU A 468 -13.11 25.10 -13.08
N PHE A 469 -14.04 24.47 -13.83
CA PHE A 469 -14.24 24.67 -15.27
C PHE A 469 -15.72 24.84 -15.61
N GLU A 470 -16.02 25.74 -16.53
CA GLU A 470 -17.34 25.86 -17.16
C GLU A 470 -17.41 25.01 -18.43
N GLY A 471 -18.48 24.22 -18.58
CA GLY A 471 -18.86 23.55 -19.81
C GLY A 471 -19.87 24.39 -20.57
N ARG A 472 -19.40 25.08 -21.62
CA ARG A 472 -20.20 26.00 -22.45
C ARG A 472 -20.61 25.37 -23.78
N ASP A 473 -21.84 25.59 -24.23
CA ASP A 473 -22.27 25.20 -25.59
C ASP A 473 -21.43 25.96 -26.64
N ARG A 474 -20.89 25.25 -27.64
CA ARG A 474 -19.99 25.82 -28.66
C ARG A 474 -20.64 26.78 -29.65
N LEU A 475 -21.97 26.79 -29.76
CA LEU A 475 -22.74 27.63 -30.67
C LEU A 475 -23.31 28.85 -29.95
N THR A 476 -23.83 28.70 -28.72
CA THR A 476 -24.42 29.82 -27.96
C THR A 476 -23.45 30.48 -26.97
N GLY A 477 -22.42 29.75 -26.52
CA GLY A 477 -21.50 30.19 -25.47
C GLY A 477 -22.06 30.11 -24.05
N GLU A 478 -23.31 29.68 -23.87
CA GLU A 478 -23.99 29.55 -22.58
C GLU A 478 -23.40 28.43 -21.73
N VAL A 479 -23.27 28.65 -20.42
CA VAL A 479 -22.82 27.63 -19.47
C VAL A 479 -23.96 26.65 -19.21
N LYS A 480 -23.76 25.37 -19.53
CA LYS A 480 -24.70 24.29 -19.20
C LYS A 480 -24.27 23.50 -17.96
N TYR A 481 -22.97 23.39 -17.69
CA TYR A 481 -22.43 22.63 -16.55
C TYR A 481 -21.21 23.32 -15.94
N THR A 482 -20.94 23.07 -14.65
CA THR A 482 -19.65 23.34 -13.98
C THR A 482 -18.96 22.03 -13.62
N ARG A 483 -17.62 22.02 -13.61
CA ARG A 483 -16.82 20.80 -13.38
C ARG A 483 -15.51 21.09 -12.66
N PRO A 484 -15.24 20.45 -11.52
CA PRO A 484 -13.95 20.54 -10.86
C PRO A 484 -12.82 19.80 -11.59
N ALA A 485 -11.58 20.17 -11.26
CA ALA A 485 -10.35 19.57 -11.76
C ALA A 485 -10.34 18.03 -11.85
N PRO A 486 -10.61 17.24 -10.77
CA PRO A 486 -10.32 15.80 -10.74
C PRO A 486 -11.01 14.97 -11.82
N ILE A 487 -12.10 15.47 -12.43
CA ILE A 487 -12.78 14.79 -13.53
C ILE A 487 -11.94 14.79 -14.82
N TRP A 488 -10.90 15.63 -14.94
CA TRP A 488 -9.95 15.60 -16.07
C TRP A 488 -9.25 14.26 -16.24
N CYS A 489 -8.98 13.50 -15.17
CA CYS A 489 -8.32 12.18 -15.31
C CYS A 489 -9.24 11.13 -16.00
N LEU A 490 -10.56 11.35 -15.97
CA LEU A 490 -11.56 10.54 -16.67
C LEU A 490 -11.75 10.98 -18.14
N VAL A 491 -11.28 12.17 -18.51
CA VAL A 491 -11.28 12.65 -19.90
C VAL A 491 -10.11 11.99 -20.66
N PRO A 492 -10.34 11.38 -21.85
CA PRO A 492 -9.27 10.65 -22.53
C PRO A 492 -8.16 11.53 -23.12
N THR A 493 -7.10 11.74 -22.35
CA THR A 493 -5.76 12.10 -22.84
C THR A 493 -5.23 11.02 -23.79
N PRO A 494 -4.19 11.29 -24.63
CA PRO A 494 -3.58 10.26 -25.48
C PRO A 494 -3.05 9.05 -24.68
N TYR A 495 -2.60 9.24 -23.44
CA TYR A 495 -2.20 8.15 -22.54
C TYR A 495 -3.41 7.38 -21.99
N CYS A 496 -4.54 8.06 -21.73
CA CYS A 496 -5.80 7.45 -21.30
C CYS A 496 -6.62 6.83 -22.46
N ALA A 497 -6.04 6.54 -23.62
CA ALA A 497 -6.74 5.92 -24.75
C ALA A 497 -7.42 4.55 -24.42
N ARG A 498 -6.97 3.86 -23.36
CA ARG A 498 -7.62 2.63 -22.84
C ARG A 498 -8.96 2.92 -22.15
N TRP A 499 -9.12 4.09 -21.52
CA TRP A 499 -10.34 4.49 -20.81
C TRP A 499 -11.51 4.74 -21.78
N ARG A 500 -11.24 5.16 -23.03
CA ARG A 500 -12.25 5.23 -24.11
C ARG A 500 -12.99 3.92 -24.38
N LYS A 501 -12.41 2.76 -24.04
CA LYS A 501 -13.13 1.48 -24.15
C LYS A 501 -14.10 1.27 -22.98
N PHE A 502 -13.72 1.67 -21.77
CA PHE A 502 -14.57 1.56 -20.58
C PHE A 502 -15.73 2.56 -20.61
N THR A 503 -15.48 3.84 -20.92
CA THR A 503 -16.57 4.83 -21.04
C THR A 503 -17.58 4.45 -22.13
N ARG A 504 -17.14 3.82 -23.23
CA ARG A 504 -18.05 3.32 -24.29
C ARG A 504 -18.79 2.02 -23.92
N VAL A 505 -18.43 1.32 -22.84
CA VAL A 505 -19.24 0.25 -22.22
C VAL A 505 -20.23 0.87 -21.22
N ALA A 506 -19.78 1.86 -20.45
CA ALA A 506 -20.62 2.63 -19.52
C ALA A 506 -21.76 3.42 -20.21
N MET A 507 -21.74 3.57 -21.55
CA MET A 507 -22.86 4.12 -22.35
C MET A 507 -24.01 3.10 -22.59
N ARG A 508 -24.11 2.04 -21.77
CA ARG A 508 -25.23 1.10 -21.74
C ARG A 508 -25.77 1.00 -20.32
N THR A 509 -26.94 1.58 -20.04
CA THR A 509 -27.50 1.71 -18.69
C THR A 509 -27.49 0.40 -17.88
N ARG A 510 -27.93 -0.72 -18.47
CA ARG A 510 -27.94 -2.02 -17.78
C ARG A 510 -26.56 -2.62 -17.50
N SER A 511 -25.53 -2.25 -18.27
CA SER A 511 -24.14 -2.61 -17.95
C SER A 511 -23.60 -1.68 -16.86
N PHE A 512 -23.72 -0.37 -17.06
CA PHE A 512 -23.27 0.64 -16.09
C PHE A 512 -23.86 0.44 -14.68
N VAL A 513 -25.17 0.20 -14.57
CA VAL A 513 -25.83 -0.10 -13.28
C VAL A 513 -25.24 -1.34 -12.62
N LYS A 514 -24.94 -2.41 -13.39
CA LYS A 514 -24.30 -3.62 -12.85
C LYS A 514 -22.87 -3.34 -12.39
N ASP A 515 -22.08 -2.66 -13.23
CA ASP A 515 -20.68 -2.35 -12.95
C ASP A 515 -20.55 -1.42 -11.72
N PHE A 516 -21.49 -0.48 -11.55
CA PHE A 516 -21.60 0.38 -10.37
C PHE A 516 -22.02 -0.39 -9.11
N VAL A 517 -23.04 -1.26 -9.20
CA VAL A 517 -23.48 -2.10 -8.07
C VAL A 517 -22.38 -3.07 -7.62
N ALA A 518 -21.59 -3.61 -8.55
CA ALA A 518 -20.42 -4.42 -8.24
C ALA A 518 -19.36 -3.60 -7.48
N ALA A 519 -18.93 -2.46 -8.04
CA ALA A 519 -17.94 -1.57 -7.42
C ALA A 519 -18.39 -1.02 -6.04
N TRP A 520 -19.70 -0.91 -5.80
CA TRP A 520 -20.27 -0.57 -4.49
C TRP A 520 -20.22 -1.75 -3.50
N GLY A 521 -20.66 -2.93 -3.94
CA GLY A 521 -21.13 -3.99 -3.05
C GLY A 521 -20.52 -5.39 -3.20
N GLU A 522 -20.05 -5.84 -4.37
CA GLU A 522 -19.64 -7.25 -4.56
C GLU A 522 -18.84 -7.51 -5.86
N SER A 523 -17.97 -8.53 -5.85
CA SER A 523 -17.45 -9.19 -7.06
C SER A 523 -17.39 -10.70 -6.83
N ASP A 524 -17.78 -11.53 -7.81
CA ASP A 524 -17.90 -13.01 -7.73
C ASP A 524 -16.57 -13.80 -7.47
N GLU A 525 -15.49 -13.16 -6.99
CA GLU A 525 -14.25 -13.84 -6.57
C GLU A 525 -14.12 -13.87 -5.03
N PRO A 526 -13.77 -15.04 -4.43
CA PRO A 526 -13.58 -15.15 -2.98
C PRO A 526 -12.30 -14.43 -2.52
N GLY A 527 -12.44 -13.15 -2.19
CA GLY A 527 -11.38 -12.28 -1.66
C GLY A 527 -11.92 -11.32 -0.60
N PRO A 528 -11.57 -11.48 0.69
CA PRO A 528 -12.33 -10.90 1.82
C PRO A 528 -12.26 -9.36 2.01
N PHE A 529 -11.72 -8.59 1.04
CA PHE A 529 -11.49 -7.14 1.18
C PHE A 529 -11.63 -6.39 -0.17
N ARG A 530 -12.80 -6.47 -0.84
CA ARG A 530 -12.99 -5.89 -2.20
C ARG A 530 -14.18 -4.96 -2.42
N SER A 531 -15.18 -4.95 -1.56
CA SER A 531 -16.30 -4.01 -1.68
C SER A 531 -15.93 -2.67 -1.04
N VAL A 532 -16.61 -1.57 -1.41
CA VAL A 532 -16.47 -0.31 -0.67
C VAL A 532 -17.37 -0.31 0.56
N VAL A 533 -18.60 -0.82 0.43
CA VAL A 533 -19.65 -0.67 1.47
C VAL A 533 -20.01 -1.99 2.16
N ASN A 534 -19.79 -3.13 1.50
CA ASN A 534 -19.96 -4.46 2.10
C ASN A 534 -18.72 -4.99 2.85
N LEU A 535 -17.84 -4.09 3.33
CA LEU A 535 -16.68 -4.48 4.13
C LEU A 535 -17.12 -5.02 5.50
N MET A 536 -17.00 -6.33 5.66
CA MET A 536 -16.85 -6.98 6.95
C MET A 536 -15.37 -7.32 7.15
N PRO A 537 -14.66 -6.65 8.07
CA PRO A 537 -13.33 -7.08 8.48
C PRO A 537 -13.33 -8.43 9.22
N ASP A 538 -14.50 -8.86 9.68
CA ASP A 538 -14.67 -9.91 10.69
C ASP A 538 -15.09 -11.27 10.13
N ASP A 539 -14.98 -11.49 8.82
CA ASP A 539 -15.45 -12.72 8.17
C ASP A 539 -14.48 -13.90 8.36
N ALA A 540 -14.36 -14.35 9.62
CA ALA A 540 -13.62 -15.53 10.02
C ALA A 540 -14.18 -16.84 9.41
N ASN A 541 -15.37 -16.80 8.80
CA ASN A 541 -16.01 -17.92 8.11
C ASN A 541 -15.79 -17.92 6.58
N ALA A 542 -15.35 -16.80 5.98
CA ALA A 542 -15.01 -16.72 4.54
C ALA A 542 -13.76 -17.52 4.16
N TYR A 543 -12.96 -17.97 5.12
CA TYR A 543 -11.92 -18.96 4.86
C TYR A 543 -12.55 -20.32 4.57
N PRO A 544 -12.30 -20.95 3.41
CA PRO A 544 -12.55 -22.38 3.22
C PRO A 544 -11.57 -23.15 4.10
N ALA A 545 -11.93 -23.29 5.38
CA ALA A 545 -11.23 -24.14 6.31
C ALA A 545 -11.34 -25.57 5.79
N TYR A 546 -10.26 -26.05 5.16
CA TYR A 546 -10.02 -27.46 4.87
C TYR A 546 -9.83 -28.22 6.20
N ARG A 547 -10.88 -28.26 7.01
CA ARG A 547 -11.07 -29.25 8.06
C ARG A 547 -11.09 -30.61 7.36
N LEU A 548 -9.93 -31.26 7.33
CA LEU A 548 -9.86 -32.70 7.24
C LEU A 548 -10.63 -33.25 8.46
N ILE A 549 -11.92 -33.52 8.25
CA ILE A 549 -12.77 -34.18 9.24
C ILE A 549 -12.30 -35.63 9.32
N CYS A 550 -11.28 -35.88 10.14
CA CYS A 550 -11.02 -37.22 10.64
C CYS A 550 -12.23 -37.64 11.48
N PRO A 551 -13.01 -38.66 11.06
CA PRO A 551 -14.13 -39.14 11.87
C PRO A 551 -13.57 -39.71 13.19
N PRO A 552 -14.19 -39.41 14.34
CA PRO A 552 -13.69 -39.88 15.63
C PRO A 552 -13.77 -41.42 15.71
N GLY A 553 -12.70 -42.06 16.20
CA GLY A 553 -12.77 -43.47 16.65
C GLY A 553 -11.82 -44.49 16.00
N LYS A 554 -10.79 -44.10 15.25
CA LYS A 554 -9.73 -45.06 14.81
C LYS A 554 -8.35 -44.69 15.36
N LYS A 555 -7.74 -45.63 16.10
CA LYS A 555 -6.34 -45.57 16.54
C LYS A 555 -5.41 -45.80 15.35
N ILE A 556 -4.34 -45.00 15.25
CA ILE A 556 -3.27 -45.22 14.26
C ILE A 556 -2.37 -46.37 14.76
N PRO A 557 -2.19 -47.47 14.00
CA PRO A 557 -1.18 -48.48 14.30
C PRO A 557 0.21 -47.94 13.96
N ARG A 558 1.22 -48.25 14.80
CA ARG A 558 2.62 -48.07 14.41
C ARG A 558 3.04 -49.24 13.52
N ASN A 559 3.23 -48.98 12.22
CA ASN A 559 4.30 -49.52 11.36
C ASN A 559 4.02 -49.14 9.88
N CYS A 560 5.08 -48.99 9.09
CA CYS A 560 4.97 -48.64 7.66
C CYS A 560 4.73 -49.88 6.77
N GLY A 561 3.91 -49.72 5.73
CA GLY A 561 3.71 -50.73 4.69
C GLY A 561 2.74 -50.24 3.61
N ASP A 562 3.21 -50.26 2.37
CA ASP A 562 2.54 -50.16 1.05
C ASP A 562 1.13 -49.54 0.90
N PHE A 563 1.05 -48.48 0.08
CA PHE A 563 -0.16 -48.05 -0.63
C PHE A 563 0.05 -48.20 -2.14
N SER A 564 -0.97 -48.69 -2.88
CA SER A 564 -0.85 -48.93 -4.32
C SER A 564 -1.25 -47.73 -5.17
N LEU A 565 -0.40 -47.40 -6.15
CA LEU A 565 -0.44 -46.16 -6.92
C LEU A 565 -1.44 -46.23 -8.10
N GLN A 566 -2.73 -46.49 -7.82
CA GLN A 566 -3.75 -46.60 -8.87
C GLN A 566 -5.18 -46.12 -8.54
N ALA A 567 -5.56 -45.94 -7.26
CA ALA A 567 -6.91 -45.50 -6.91
C ALA A 567 -7.08 -43.96 -6.90
N ASP A 568 -6.26 -43.25 -6.14
CA ASP A 568 -6.64 -41.92 -5.62
C ASP A 568 -6.15 -40.72 -6.46
N LEU A 569 -5.24 -40.92 -7.42
CA LEU A 569 -4.67 -39.81 -8.20
C LEU A 569 -5.58 -39.32 -9.36
N ILE A 570 -6.53 -40.15 -9.80
CA ILE A 570 -7.34 -39.87 -10.99
C ILE A 570 -8.36 -38.75 -10.76
N PRO A 571 -9.15 -38.71 -9.65
CA PRO A 571 -10.10 -37.63 -9.39
C PRO A 571 -9.41 -36.26 -9.29
N ILE A 572 -8.29 -36.19 -8.55
CA ILE A 572 -7.52 -34.96 -8.31
C ILE A 572 -7.02 -34.34 -9.62
N LEU A 573 -6.56 -35.18 -10.57
CA LEU A 573 -6.14 -34.73 -11.89
C LEU A 573 -7.32 -34.32 -12.81
N GLN A 574 -8.52 -34.85 -12.59
CA GLN A 574 -9.72 -34.44 -13.35
C GLN A 574 -10.24 -33.06 -12.92
N GLU A 575 -10.25 -32.75 -11.63
CA GLU A 575 -10.62 -31.41 -11.15
C GLU A 575 -9.62 -30.35 -11.65
N ALA A 576 -8.32 -30.59 -11.47
CA ALA A 576 -7.26 -29.67 -11.89
C ALA A 576 -7.29 -29.33 -13.40
N LEU A 577 -7.60 -30.30 -14.27
CA LEU A 577 -7.76 -30.03 -15.71
C LEU A 577 -9.10 -29.35 -16.07
N THR A 578 -10.16 -29.58 -15.29
CA THR A 578 -11.47 -28.96 -15.56
C THR A 578 -11.40 -27.44 -15.37
N VAL A 579 -10.76 -26.99 -14.28
CA VAL A 579 -10.50 -25.56 -13.98
C VAL A 579 -9.66 -24.86 -15.07
N LEU A 580 -8.74 -25.58 -15.71
CA LEU A 580 -7.77 -24.98 -16.65
C LEU A 580 -8.21 -24.94 -18.13
N VAL A 581 -9.28 -25.64 -18.52
CA VAL A 581 -9.64 -25.80 -19.96
C VAL A 581 -11.12 -25.57 -20.28
N GLY A 582 -12.04 -25.73 -19.32
CA GLY A 582 -13.48 -25.44 -19.53
C GLY A 582 -14.23 -26.38 -20.48
N ASP A 583 -13.62 -27.50 -20.90
CA ASP A 583 -14.24 -28.55 -21.75
C ASP A 583 -13.80 -29.93 -21.25
N GLN A 584 -14.70 -30.66 -20.59
CA GLN A 584 -14.42 -31.98 -20.02
C GLN A 584 -14.00 -33.03 -21.06
N GLN A 585 -14.55 -33.00 -22.28
CA GLN A 585 -14.32 -34.09 -23.24
C GLN A 585 -12.89 -34.09 -23.79
N ARG A 586 -12.24 -32.91 -23.88
CA ARG A 586 -10.85 -32.80 -24.38
C ARG A 586 -9.83 -33.31 -23.37
N GLY A 587 -10.05 -33.12 -22.07
CA GLY A 587 -9.15 -33.60 -21.01
C GLY A 587 -9.02 -35.13 -21.01
N VAL A 588 -10.15 -35.84 -21.08
CA VAL A 588 -10.20 -37.32 -21.08
C VAL A 588 -9.42 -37.92 -22.26
N HIS A 589 -9.51 -37.31 -23.45
CA HIS A 589 -8.80 -37.80 -24.64
C HIS A 589 -7.29 -37.55 -24.60
N PHE A 590 -6.84 -36.53 -23.87
CA PHE A 590 -5.41 -36.28 -23.63
C PHE A 590 -4.81 -37.32 -22.67
N ILE A 591 -5.47 -37.56 -21.53
CA ILE A 591 -5.03 -38.53 -20.50
C ILE A 591 -4.87 -39.93 -21.10
N ARG A 592 -5.86 -40.40 -21.89
CA ARG A 592 -5.81 -41.71 -22.57
C ARG A 592 -4.62 -41.85 -23.55
N ARG A 593 -4.18 -40.75 -24.19
CA ARG A 593 -3.01 -40.77 -25.09
C ARG A 593 -1.67 -40.77 -24.34
N CYS A 594 -1.62 -40.24 -23.12
CA CYS A 594 -0.42 -40.29 -22.27
C CYS A 594 -0.22 -41.67 -21.63
N ALA A 595 -1.31 -42.29 -21.12
CA ALA A 595 -1.27 -43.65 -20.58
C ALA A 595 -0.77 -44.68 -21.62
N ALA A 596 -1.22 -44.57 -22.87
CA ALA A 596 -0.83 -45.47 -23.97
C ALA A 596 0.63 -45.34 -24.47
N ARG A 597 1.52 -44.67 -23.73
CA ARG A 597 2.92 -44.42 -24.14
C ARG A 597 4.00 -44.77 -23.09
N HIS A 598 3.64 -45.38 -21.95
CA HIS A 598 4.60 -45.86 -20.93
C HIS A 598 5.66 -44.85 -20.46
N VAL A 599 5.31 -43.56 -20.34
CA VAL A 599 6.24 -42.48 -19.94
C VAL A 599 6.36 -42.32 -18.41
N MET A 600 5.57 -43.04 -17.61
CA MET A 600 5.55 -42.91 -16.14
C MET A 600 5.91 -44.21 -15.41
N ASN A 601 7.17 -44.62 -15.53
CA ASN A 601 7.82 -45.56 -14.61
C ASN A 601 9.13 -44.94 -14.11
N SER A 602 9.52 -45.26 -12.87
CA SER A 602 10.77 -44.86 -12.20
C SER A 602 10.91 -43.39 -11.78
N PHE A 603 10.33 -43.01 -10.64
CA PHE A 603 10.93 -42.04 -9.71
C PHE A 603 10.48 -42.34 -8.26
N THR A 604 11.44 -42.39 -7.33
CA THR A 604 11.19 -42.63 -5.90
C THR A 604 11.48 -41.34 -5.13
N PHE A 605 10.54 -40.87 -4.32
CA PHE A 605 10.74 -39.70 -3.45
C PHE A 605 10.96 -40.14 -1.99
N CYS A 606 12.10 -39.76 -1.42
CA CYS A 606 12.25 -39.67 0.03
C CYS A 606 11.65 -38.34 0.53
N ALA A 607 11.24 -38.30 1.80
CA ALA A 607 10.51 -37.16 2.34
C ALA A 607 11.39 -35.91 2.53
N GLY A 608 11.20 -34.89 1.70
CA GLY A 608 11.78 -33.56 1.89
C GLY A 608 11.56 -32.62 0.69
N GLY A 609 11.03 -31.42 0.94
CA GLY A 609 11.07 -30.30 -0.02
C GLY A 609 9.91 -30.20 -1.03
N PHE A 610 8.83 -29.50 -0.66
CA PHE A 610 7.70 -29.21 -1.57
C PHE A 610 7.97 -28.05 -2.57
N ARG A 611 9.24 -27.82 -2.98
CA ARG A 611 9.63 -26.68 -3.84
C ARG A 611 9.72 -27.00 -5.34
N ASP A 612 10.13 -28.21 -5.72
CA ASP A 612 10.53 -28.49 -7.12
C ASP A 612 9.36 -28.67 -8.11
N GLY A 613 8.18 -29.10 -7.62
CA GLY A 613 6.99 -29.26 -8.45
C GLY A 613 6.56 -27.97 -9.17
N ALA A 614 6.75 -26.82 -8.52
CA ALA A 614 6.42 -25.51 -9.09
C ALA A 614 7.33 -25.16 -10.30
N HIS A 615 8.61 -25.55 -10.27
CA HIS A 615 9.53 -25.31 -11.38
C HIS A 615 9.20 -26.19 -12.60
N PHE A 616 8.79 -27.45 -12.37
CA PHE A 616 8.37 -28.35 -13.45
C PHE A 616 7.14 -27.81 -14.20
N CYS A 617 6.11 -27.38 -13.48
CA CYS A 617 4.90 -26.79 -14.08
C CYS A 617 5.18 -25.49 -14.86
N ARG A 618 6.06 -24.60 -14.35
CA ARG A 618 6.47 -23.38 -15.07
C ARG A 618 7.16 -23.68 -16.41
N ASN A 619 8.06 -24.66 -16.44
CA ASN A 619 8.76 -25.06 -17.67
C ASN A 619 7.82 -25.67 -18.73
N ILE A 620 6.79 -26.41 -18.31
CA ILE A 620 5.74 -26.92 -19.22
C ILE A 620 4.89 -25.77 -19.79
N LEU A 621 4.44 -24.83 -18.94
CA LEU A 621 3.67 -23.65 -19.36
C LEU A 621 4.43 -22.80 -20.38
N PHE A 622 5.72 -22.53 -20.14
CA PHE A 622 6.57 -21.76 -21.04
C PHE A 622 6.69 -22.42 -22.43
N ASN A 623 6.90 -23.74 -22.47
CA ASN A 623 6.96 -24.52 -23.71
C ASN A 623 5.62 -24.55 -24.47
N ILE A 624 4.49 -24.59 -23.76
CA ILE A 624 3.14 -24.51 -24.36
C ILE A 624 2.92 -23.13 -24.98
N GLN A 625 3.25 -22.04 -24.28
CA GLN A 625 3.10 -20.68 -24.79
C GLN A 625 3.99 -20.42 -26.02
N LEU A 626 5.24 -20.90 -26.03
CA LEU A 626 6.12 -20.86 -27.20
C LEU A 626 5.53 -21.60 -28.41
N ARG A 627 5.01 -22.82 -28.20
CA ARG A 627 4.36 -23.60 -29.27
C ARG A 627 3.06 -22.96 -29.77
N GLN A 628 2.31 -22.25 -28.92
CA GLN A 628 1.13 -21.50 -29.33
C GLN A 628 1.49 -20.24 -30.14
N ARG A 629 2.47 -19.44 -29.71
CA ARG A 629 2.96 -18.28 -30.46
C ARG A 629 3.47 -18.67 -31.85
N ASN A 630 4.27 -19.73 -31.96
CA ASN A 630 4.79 -20.20 -33.25
C ASN A 630 3.68 -20.74 -34.18
N ARG A 631 2.59 -21.31 -33.62
CA ARG A 631 1.41 -21.68 -34.42
C ARG A 631 0.61 -20.48 -34.91
N GLN A 632 0.47 -19.42 -34.11
CA GLN A 632 -0.20 -18.19 -34.54
C GLN A 632 0.60 -17.46 -35.63
N ALA A 633 1.93 -17.38 -35.51
CA ALA A 633 2.80 -16.80 -36.54
C ALA A 633 2.65 -17.52 -37.89
N ASN A 634 2.77 -18.85 -37.90
CA ASN A 634 2.64 -19.65 -39.13
C ASN A 634 1.20 -19.61 -39.70
N GLY A 635 0.17 -19.49 -38.84
CA GLY A 635 -1.22 -19.36 -39.24
C GLY A 635 -1.57 -18.04 -39.93
N MET A 636 -0.84 -16.95 -39.63
CA MET A 636 -1.01 -15.67 -40.34
C MET A 636 -0.33 -15.67 -41.72
N ALA A 637 0.80 -16.36 -41.87
CA ALA A 637 1.53 -16.45 -43.14
C ALA A 637 0.72 -17.14 -44.25
N GLN A 638 -0.08 -18.16 -43.91
CA GLN A 638 -0.87 -18.93 -44.89
C GLN A 638 -2.20 -18.27 -45.32
N ARG A 639 -2.51 -17.05 -44.87
CA ARG A 639 -3.77 -16.33 -45.21
C ARG A 639 -3.59 -15.05 -46.04
N ARG A 640 -2.43 -14.86 -46.68
CA ARG A 640 -2.16 -13.64 -47.49
C ARG A 640 -1.88 -13.82 -48.99
N ASN A 641 -1.67 -15.05 -49.47
CA ASN A 641 -1.34 -15.28 -50.88
C ASN A 641 -2.47 -16.04 -51.59
N GLY A 642 -3.15 -15.35 -52.50
CA GLY A 642 -4.05 -15.89 -53.51
C GLY A 642 -4.09 -14.91 -54.69
N PHE A 643 -4.20 -15.44 -55.90
CA PHE A 643 -4.11 -14.75 -57.22
C PHE A 643 -2.70 -14.33 -57.71
N ASP A 644 -2.12 -15.27 -58.47
CA ASP A 644 -1.69 -15.15 -59.87
C ASP A 644 -0.36 -14.49 -60.32
N PHE A 645 0.44 -15.36 -60.97
CA PHE A 645 1.19 -15.20 -62.24
C PHE A 645 1.88 -13.86 -62.59
N PHE A 646 3.23 -13.85 -62.63
CA PHE A 646 3.99 -14.18 -63.87
C PHE A 646 5.52 -14.31 -63.66
N ASP A 647 6.06 -15.49 -64.03
CA ASP A 647 7.36 -15.84 -64.69
C ASP A 647 8.75 -15.18 -64.30
N ARG A 648 9.83 -15.92 -64.66
CA ARG A 648 11.26 -15.51 -64.85
C ARG A 648 12.23 -15.42 -63.66
N ALA A 649 12.53 -16.63 -63.17
CA ALA A 649 13.85 -17.14 -62.76
C ALA A 649 15.13 -16.29 -63.04
N ARG A 650 16.05 -16.30 -62.05
CA ARG A 650 17.35 -17.03 -62.13
C ARG A 650 18.10 -17.08 -60.78
N PHE A 651 18.57 -18.29 -60.42
CA PHE A 651 19.68 -18.57 -59.48
C PHE A 651 21.03 -18.56 -60.25
N PRO A 652 22.25 -18.61 -59.64
CA PRO A 652 22.59 -19.24 -58.35
C PRO A 652 23.56 -18.46 -57.42
N ALA A 653 23.97 -19.13 -56.33
CA ALA A 653 25.02 -18.74 -55.37
C ALA A 653 26.21 -19.74 -55.47
N PRO A 654 26.96 -20.09 -54.39
CA PRO A 654 27.87 -19.29 -53.55
C PRO A 654 29.33 -19.82 -53.55
N VAL A 655 30.29 -19.08 -52.98
CA VAL A 655 31.66 -19.58 -52.60
C VAL A 655 32.09 -18.96 -51.25
N ALA A 656 32.98 -19.62 -50.51
CA ALA A 656 33.39 -19.28 -49.13
C ALA A 656 34.91 -19.43 -48.85
N SER A 657 35.34 -19.14 -47.61
CA SER A 657 36.72 -19.11 -47.05
C SER A 657 37.59 -17.91 -47.50
N ALA A 658 38.40 -17.18 -46.71
CA ALA A 658 38.96 -17.23 -45.33
C ALA A 658 40.47 -17.59 -45.25
N TYR A 659 41.31 -16.67 -44.75
CA TYR A 659 42.69 -16.93 -44.27
C TYR A 659 43.15 -15.93 -43.17
N ARG A 660 44.45 -15.93 -42.76
CA ARG A 660 44.91 -15.61 -41.38
C ARG A 660 46.05 -14.56 -41.22
N LYS A 661 46.02 -13.83 -40.08
CA LYS A 661 47.13 -13.38 -39.17
C LYS A 661 48.30 -12.44 -39.64
N ARG A 662 48.40 -11.25 -38.98
CA ARG A 662 49.51 -10.67 -38.14
C ARG A 662 51.01 -10.66 -38.62
N PRO A 663 51.95 -9.84 -38.04
CA PRO A 663 51.89 -8.52 -37.36
C PRO A 663 53.12 -7.56 -37.58
N SER A 664 53.24 -6.46 -36.79
CA SER A 664 54.46 -5.68 -36.41
C SER A 664 55.01 -4.60 -37.39
N HIS A 665 55.80 -3.55 -37.02
CA HIS A 665 56.44 -3.12 -35.73
C HIS A 665 56.89 -1.62 -35.74
N ARG A 666 57.15 -1.03 -34.54
CA ARG A 666 58.04 0.12 -34.15
C ARG A 666 57.55 1.60 -34.06
N ASP A 667 57.67 2.16 -32.83
CA ASP A 667 58.53 3.27 -32.32
C ASP A 667 58.62 4.63 -33.09
N ASN A 668 58.82 5.84 -32.52
CA ASN A 668 59.09 6.39 -31.16
C ASN A 668 58.88 7.95 -31.19
N SER A 669 59.09 8.87 -30.20
CA SER A 669 59.45 8.88 -28.75
C SER A 669 59.34 10.32 -28.15
N GLY A 670 58.86 10.49 -26.89
CA GLY A 670 59.17 11.63 -25.98
C GLY A 670 58.43 12.97 -26.16
N ALA A 671 58.34 13.88 -25.16
CA ALA A 671 58.70 13.81 -23.73
C ALA A 671 57.93 14.87 -22.86
N HIS A 672 57.99 14.72 -21.53
CA HIS A 672 57.48 15.63 -20.46
C HIS A 672 58.53 16.73 -20.10
N PRO A 673 58.35 17.71 -19.14
CA PRO A 673 57.54 17.68 -17.90
C PRO A 673 56.88 19.01 -17.41
N GLU A 674 56.44 18.99 -16.14
CA GLU A 674 56.26 20.09 -15.16
C GLU A 674 54.89 20.81 -14.96
N SER A 675 54.78 21.38 -13.75
CA SER A 675 53.69 22.12 -13.06
C SER A 675 54.40 23.20 -12.16
N PRO A 676 53.80 24.01 -11.23
CA PRO A 676 52.56 23.87 -10.46
C PRO A 676 51.83 25.19 -10.00
N LEU A 677 50.99 25.08 -8.96
CA LEU A 677 50.61 26.07 -7.91
C LEU A 677 49.58 27.23 -8.14
N ASN A 678 48.50 27.13 -7.33
CA ASN A 678 47.87 28.14 -6.45
C ASN A 678 47.55 29.60 -6.90
N ARG A 679 46.26 29.96 -6.86
CA ARG A 679 45.55 30.73 -5.79
C ARG A 679 44.02 30.73 -6.07
N TYR A 680 43.07 30.66 -5.13
CA TYR A 680 42.77 31.38 -3.87
C TYR A 680 42.15 32.79 -4.02
N GLU A 681 41.13 33.04 -3.18
CA GLU A 681 40.45 34.32 -2.85
C GLU A 681 39.44 34.97 -3.83
N SER A 682 38.18 34.53 -3.70
CA SER A 682 37.01 35.34 -3.28
C SER A 682 36.86 36.83 -3.65
N ARG A 683 35.64 37.21 -4.05
CA ARG A 683 34.97 38.46 -3.57
C ARG A 683 33.45 38.31 -3.54
N VAL A 684 32.81 39.10 -2.67
CA VAL A 684 31.37 39.05 -2.32
C VAL A 684 30.76 40.44 -2.58
N LEU A 685 29.42 40.54 -2.56
CA LEU A 685 28.58 41.76 -2.68
C LEU A 685 28.37 42.25 -4.12
N ARG A 686 27.19 42.72 -4.55
CA ARG A 686 25.81 42.69 -3.99
C ARG A 686 24.80 42.84 -5.17
N PRO A 687 23.50 42.56 -4.98
CA PRO A 687 22.53 42.58 -6.08
C PRO A 687 21.96 43.99 -6.35
N ASP A 688 21.54 44.26 -7.59
CA ASP A 688 20.15 44.69 -7.88
C ASP A 688 19.89 44.88 -9.40
N ARG A 689 18.76 44.37 -9.91
CA ARG A 689 17.69 45.16 -10.58
C ARG A 689 16.63 44.28 -11.26
N ARG A 690 15.38 44.68 -11.09
CA ARG A 690 14.20 44.17 -11.80
C ARG A 690 14.20 44.65 -13.25
N PHE A 691 13.72 43.82 -14.18
CA PHE A 691 13.09 44.30 -15.40
C PHE A 691 11.84 43.47 -15.71
N GLN A 692 10.70 44.14 -15.82
CA GLN A 692 9.49 43.58 -16.41
C GLN A 692 9.58 43.73 -17.93
N ASN A 693 9.12 42.73 -18.69
CA ASN A 693 8.37 42.94 -19.94
C ASN A 693 7.74 41.64 -20.47
N ARG A 694 6.43 41.69 -20.70
CA ARG A 694 5.63 40.79 -21.56
C ARG A 694 4.93 41.70 -22.61
N PRO A 695 4.40 41.17 -23.72
CA PRO A 695 4.85 40.03 -24.52
C PRO A 695 4.95 40.40 -26.02
N ARG A 696 5.40 39.47 -26.89
CA ARG A 696 5.06 39.50 -28.32
C ARG A 696 4.69 38.10 -28.84
N SER A 697 3.67 38.06 -29.70
CA SER A 697 3.09 36.88 -30.34
C SER A 697 3.98 36.29 -31.46
N GLY A 698 4.05 34.95 -31.60
CA GLY A 698 5.08 34.36 -32.48
C GLY A 698 4.91 32.95 -33.10
N ARG A 699 3.69 32.40 -33.24
CA ARG A 699 3.33 31.23 -34.12
C ARG A 699 4.01 29.86 -33.84
N CYS A 700 3.30 28.80 -34.23
CA CYS A 700 3.75 27.40 -34.18
C CYS A 700 4.82 27.08 -35.24
N TRP A 701 5.63 26.05 -34.97
CA TRP A 701 5.97 24.99 -35.92
C TRP A 701 6.20 23.67 -35.15
N LEU A 702 5.88 22.53 -35.77
CA LEU A 702 6.09 21.20 -35.16
C LEU A 702 7.50 20.68 -35.41
N ARG A 703 8.02 19.90 -34.45
CA ARG A 703 8.63 18.59 -34.73
C ARG A 703 8.47 17.65 -33.54
#